data_AF-A0A9D9WBQ4-F1
#
_entry.id   AF-A0A9D9WBQ4-F1
#
_cell.length_a   1.000
_cell.length_b   1.000
_cell.length_c   1.000
_cell.angle_alpha   90.00
_cell.angle_beta   90.00
_cell.angle_gamma   90.00
#
_symmetry.space_group_name_H-M   'P 1'
#
loop_
_entity.id
_entity.type
_entity.pdbx_description
1 polymer ?
#
loop_
_entity_poly.entity_id
_entity_poly.type
_entity_poly.pdbx_seq_one_letter_code
_entity_poly.pdbx_strand_id
1 'polypeptide(L)'
;MRLNGSNGFRLDGVTERDQSGASVSNAGDVNGDGFDDVIVSAPSANPDGIYDRGSSYVVFGKASGFDAAMNLSSLDGNNGFRLDNSGSFGVDSVGDVNGDGFDDISVGNGYVVFGKASGFDAVMNLSSVNGNNGFFLETNSDSFGMIRSVSGAGDINGDGYDDVIAGAPYTGYSPYDPISGTYSPDDGITYIVFGKAAGFDATVDLSNLDVSNGFRVKGYEGSSFGKSISSAGDVNGDGFDDLMIGTRGTTSYIIFGKASGFDTVMNISSLTGSNGFRLDGAISTNFPEVSLSSAGDVNGDGFDDVVISVNDRCYVVFGKASGFDANLNLSNLDGNNGFRMDGVEQANFTPASVNTAGDVNGDGFDDLIIGAGAVRGADGAFNVGASYILFGKASNFDAVMNVSSIVSNNGFRLEGVAENDRAGTSVSTAGDVNNDGFDDLIVGAPGSSSNDFLSGSSYVIFGRSDFGGSDVIAGTPGDDNLTGTSAAEIFEAGDGNDRMIGHGGADVFHGGAGNDRIRVSDLGFQLADGGSGNNDVLSLGGGGNLNLDLADARGKISGIEIIYLHGGSGDKTLTLNATDVLNLSDTSNTLKVNGNEGDRVVLQGDWSDGGIQGGFHIYASDAAASPEAAVLLVGINLTADFA
;
A
#
# COMPACT_ATOMS: atom_id res chain seq x y z
N MET A 1 -7.06 14.75 -8.73
CA MET A 1 -6.85 14.41 -7.31
C MET A 1 -7.30 15.58 -6.43
N ARG A 2 -8.48 15.51 -5.78
CA ARG A 2 -8.97 16.53 -4.83
C ARG A 2 -9.08 15.87 -3.45
N LEU A 3 -8.06 16.07 -2.63
CA LEU A 3 -7.90 15.39 -1.35
C LEU A 3 -8.32 16.30 -0.19
N ASN A 4 -8.94 15.75 0.85
CA ASN A 4 -9.49 16.50 1.98
C ASN A 4 -9.02 16.00 3.36
N GLY A 5 -8.21 14.94 3.43
CA GLY A 5 -7.80 14.31 4.68
C GLY A 5 -8.63 13.07 5.06
N SER A 6 -9.85 12.96 4.56
CA SER A 6 -10.73 11.79 4.73
C SER A 6 -10.68 10.84 3.52
N ASN A 7 -10.21 11.32 2.37
CA ASN A 7 -10.04 10.52 1.16
C ASN A 7 -8.58 10.43 0.68
N GLY A 8 -7.66 10.70 1.59
CA GLY A 8 -6.23 10.84 1.34
C GLY A 8 -5.73 12.26 1.56
N PHE A 9 -4.44 12.46 1.34
CA PHE A 9 -3.74 13.72 1.58
C PHE A 9 -2.57 13.93 0.61
N ARG A 10 -2.14 15.20 0.47
CA ARG A 10 -0.98 15.57 -0.35
C ARG A 10 0.25 15.79 0.52
N LEU A 11 1.39 15.25 0.10
CA LEU A 11 2.71 15.53 0.65
C LEU A 11 3.41 16.58 -0.21
N ASP A 12 3.73 17.73 0.36
CA ASP A 12 4.35 18.85 -0.34
C ASP A 12 5.87 18.91 -0.08
N GLY A 13 6.64 18.94 -1.17
CA GLY A 13 8.10 19.08 -1.16
C GLY A 13 8.57 20.37 -0.49
N VAL A 14 9.85 20.43 -0.10
CA VAL A 14 10.33 21.44 0.84
C VAL A 14 10.82 22.72 0.17
N THR A 15 11.81 22.63 -0.72
CA THR A 15 12.43 23.79 -1.38
C THR A 15 12.33 23.75 -2.90
N GLU A 16 12.58 24.89 -3.54
CA GLU A 16 12.65 25.02 -5.01
C GLU A 16 13.50 23.89 -5.63
N ARG A 17 12.93 23.19 -6.62
CA ARG A 17 13.57 22.13 -7.42
C ARG A 17 13.99 20.89 -6.66
N ASP A 18 13.50 20.65 -5.45
CA ASP A 18 13.75 19.39 -4.73
C ASP A 18 13.24 18.17 -5.49
N GLN A 19 12.18 18.35 -6.29
CA GLN A 19 11.52 17.30 -7.08
C GLN A 19 11.03 16.13 -6.22
N SER A 20 10.44 16.41 -5.04
CA SER A 20 9.86 15.37 -4.19
C SER A 20 8.78 14.58 -4.94
N GLY A 21 8.71 13.27 -4.70
CA GLY A 21 7.82 12.37 -5.45
C GLY A 21 8.43 11.89 -6.76
N ALA A 22 9.76 12.00 -6.92
CA ALA A 22 10.46 11.39 -8.05
C ALA A 22 10.43 9.86 -8.01
N SER A 23 10.48 9.29 -6.80
CA SER A 23 10.12 7.91 -6.48
C SER A 23 9.30 7.90 -5.20
N VAL A 24 8.34 6.99 -5.14
CA VAL A 24 7.49 6.72 -3.98
C VAL A 24 7.40 5.21 -3.78
N SER A 25 7.23 4.77 -2.55
CA SER A 25 6.90 3.38 -2.22
C SER A 25 6.15 3.32 -0.88
N ASN A 26 5.51 2.17 -0.60
CA ASN A 26 5.22 1.78 0.77
C ASN A 26 6.55 1.67 1.54
N ALA A 27 6.59 2.09 2.80
CA ALA A 27 7.70 1.86 3.70
C ALA A 27 7.45 0.65 4.63
N GLY A 28 6.22 0.14 4.69
CA GLY A 28 5.76 -0.79 5.71
C GLY A 28 5.56 -0.10 7.05
N ASP A 29 5.32 -0.85 8.11
CA ASP A 29 5.24 -0.32 9.48
C ASP A 29 6.64 -0.17 10.08
N VAL A 30 7.36 0.88 9.68
CA VAL A 30 8.75 1.09 10.11
C VAL A 30 8.84 1.50 11.58
N ASN A 31 7.72 1.89 12.17
CA ASN A 31 7.66 2.43 13.52
C ASN A 31 6.92 1.50 14.51
N GLY A 32 6.27 0.45 14.02
CA GLY A 32 5.60 -0.61 14.78
C GLY A 32 4.33 -0.16 15.49
N ASP A 33 3.63 0.84 14.96
CA ASP A 33 2.36 1.32 15.52
C ASP A 33 1.13 0.68 14.87
N GLY A 34 1.33 -0.23 13.92
CA GLY A 34 0.31 -1.00 13.23
C GLY A 34 -0.35 -0.25 12.08
N PHE A 35 0.28 0.82 11.58
CA PHE A 35 -0.13 1.53 10.37
C PHE A 35 1.01 1.45 9.35
N ASP A 36 0.68 1.26 8.08
CA ASP A 36 1.70 1.34 7.05
C ASP A 36 2.19 2.78 6.90
N ASP A 37 3.50 2.93 6.71
CA ASP A 37 4.18 4.20 6.51
C ASP A 37 4.52 4.40 5.03
N VAL A 38 4.76 5.63 4.59
CA VAL A 38 5.14 5.90 3.18
C VAL A 38 6.50 6.55 3.06
N ILE A 39 7.24 6.22 1.99
CA ILE A 39 8.54 6.82 1.69
C ILE A 39 8.53 7.57 0.35
N VAL A 40 9.12 8.76 0.35
CA VAL A 40 9.18 9.68 -0.80
C VAL A 40 10.59 10.21 -1.01
N SER A 41 11.11 10.13 -2.24
CA SER A 41 12.41 10.71 -2.59
C SER A 41 12.29 12.15 -3.12
N ALA A 42 13.29 12.97 -2.80
CA ALA A 42 13.53 14.32 -3.32
C ALA A 42 15.00 14.42 -3.78
N PRO A 43 15.32 13.89 -4.97
CA PRO A 43 16.69 13.64 -5.43
C PRO A 43 17.52 14.91 -5.62
N SER A 44 16.87 16.04 -5.90
CA SER A 44 17.53 17.34 -6.10
C SER A 44 17.50 18.23 -4.86
N ALA A 45 17.07 17.69 -3.72
CA ALA A 45 17.14 18.41 -2.46
C ALA A 45 18.59 18.74 -2.08
N ASN A 46 18.74 19.88 -1.41
CA ASN A 46 20.03 20.44 -1.02
C ASN A 46 20.19 20.46 0.51
N PRO A 47 20.22 19.29 1.18
CA PRO A 47 20.37 19.24 2.63
C PRO A 47 21.66 19.94 3.07
N ASP A 48 21.59 20.63 4.20
CA ASP A 48 22.64 21.50 4.74
C ASP A 48 23.15 22.59 3.77
N GLY A 49 22.35 22.94 2.76
CA GLY A 49 22.71 23.91 1.72
C GLY A 49 23.77 23.39 0.74
N ILE A 50 23.98 22.07 0.68
CA ILE A 50 24.93 21.45 -0.25
C ILE A 50 24.16 20.93 -1.46
N TYR A 51 24.56 21.39 -2.65
CA TYR A 51 23.85 21.12 -3.89
C TYR A 51 23.78 19.62 -4.26
N ASP A 52 22.60 19.18 -4.71
CA ASP A 52 22.30 17.88 -5.31
C ASP A 52 22.74 16.66 -4.46
N ARG A 53 22.52 16.74 -3.15
CA ARG A 53 22.79 15.60 -2.26
C ARG A 53 21.59 14.69 -2.05
N GLY A 54 20.40 15.17 -2.36
CA GLY A 54 19.15 14.41 -2.24
C GLY A 54 18.75 14.18 -0.78
N SER A 55 17.44 14.14 -0.57
CA SER A 55 16.82 13.70 0.68
C SER A 55 15.71 12.70 0.35
N SER A 56 15.37 11.86 1.31
CA SER A 56 14.14 11.07 1.30
C SER A 56 13.37 11.36 2.58
N TYR A 57 12.07 11.08 2.58
CA TYR A 57 11.17 11.39 3.69
C TYR A 57 10.31 10.17 3.95
N VAL A 58 10.27 9.72 5.19
CA VAL A 58 9.31 8.73 5.68
C VAL A 58 8.22 9.49 6.41
N VAL A 59 6.96 9.21 6.11
CA VAL A 59 5.79 9.81 6.77
C VAL A 59 5.01 8.70 7.42
N PHE A 60 4.72 8.84 8.71
CA PHE A 60 4.04 7.78 9.45
C PHE A 60 2.54 7.74 9.18
N GLY A 61 2.00 6.53 9.08
CA GLY A 61 0.58 6.25 9.05
C GLY A 61 -0.10 6.60 10.38
N LYS A 62 -1.44 6.62 10.38
CA LYS A 62 -2.28 6.81 11.58
C LYS A 62 -3.75 6.63 11.24
N ALA A 63 -4.55 6.26 12.23
CA ALA A 63 -5.99 6.01 12.03
C ALA A 63 -6.78 7.18 11.42
N SER A 64 -6.50 8.42 11.83
CA SER A 64 -7.31 9.56 11.40
C SER A 64 -6.64 10.93 11.60
N GLY A 65 -7.37 11.98 11.18
CA GLY A 65 -6.95 13.37 11.35
C GLY A 65 -5.82 13.79 10.41
N PHE A 66 -5.75 13.21 9.20
CA PHE A 66 -4.87 13.73 8.15
C PHE A 66 -5.38 15.09 7.68
N ASP A 67 -4.47 16.05 7.55
CA ASP A 67 -4.78 17.27 6.83
C ASP A 67 -4.85 16.98 5.33
N ALA A 68 -5.63 17.74 4.57
CA ALA A 68 -5.67 17.65 3.11
C ALA A 68 -4.28 17.81 2.45
N ALA A 69 -3.35 18.49 3.13
CA ALA A 69 -1.95 18.62 2.72
C ALA A 69 -1.02 18.72 3.93
N MET A 70 0.12 18.03 3.86
CA MET A 70 1.23 18.09 4.82
C MET A 70 2.49 18.57 4.11
N ASN A 71 3.24 19.47 4.74
CA ASN A 71 4.55 19.89 4.24
C ASN A 71 5.64 18.96 4.81
N LEU A 72 6.50 18.40 3.95
CA LEU A 72 7.57 17.48 4.38
C LEU A 72 8.61 18.13 5.31
N SER A 73 8.66 19.46 5.39
CA SER A 73 9.50 20.17 6.37
C SER A 73 8.95 20.14 7.81
N SER A 74 7.70 19.69 7.99
CA SER A 74 7.06 19.56 9.29
C SER A 74 7.36 18.25 10.02
N LEU A 75 8.11 17.34 9.40
CA LEU A 75 8.50 16.08 10.02
C LEU A 75 9.42 16.31 11.22
N ASP A 76 9.09 15.70 12.35
CA ASP A 76 9.75 15.97 13.63
C ASP A 76 10.26 14.72 14.38
N GLY A 77 10.11 13.54 13.77
CA GLY A 77 10.45 12.25 14.36
C GLY A 77 9.27 11.51 15.01
N ASN A 78 8.14 12.19 15.27
CA ASN A 78 6.91 11.56 15.76
C ASN A 78 5.86 11.35 14.68
N ASN A 79 5.96 12.07 13.56
CA ASN A 79 5.06 11.97 12.40
C ASN A 79 5.81 11.56 11.12
N GLY A 80 7.02 11.05 11.28
CA GLY A 80 7.97 10.75 10.21
C GLY A 80 9.30 11.48 10.38
N PHE A 81 10.22 11.24 9.45
CA PHE A 81 11.58 11.77 9.49
C PHE A 81 12.20 11.93 8.10
N ARG A 82 13.25 12.75 8.02
CA ARG A 82 14.03 13.00 6.80
C ARG A 82 15.35 12.22 6.80
N LEU A 83 15.71 11.64 5.66
CA LEU A 83 16.97 10.96 5.39
C LEU A 83 17.82 11.78 4.42
N ASP A 84 18.98 12.25 4.86
CA ASP A 84 19.85 13.14 4.07
C ASP A 84 21.05 12.41 3.44
N ASN A 85 21.48 12.92 2.28
CA ASN A 85 22.56 12.40 1.43
C ASN A 85 22.20 11.07 0.74
N SER A 86 20.92 10.92 0.36
CA SER A 86 20.44 9.74 -0.39
C SER A 86 21.02 9.69 -1.81
N GLY A 87 21.35 10.85 -2.38
CA GLY A 87 22.09 10.99 -3.65
C GLY A 87 21.43 10.35 -4.87
N SER A 88 20.18 9.89 -4.77
CA SER A 88 19.54 9.07 -5.79
C SER A 88 18.02 9.17 -5.75
N PHE A 89 17.41 8.63 -6.81
CA PHE A 89 15.98 8.68 -7.09
C PHE A 89 15.20 7.58 -6.37
N GLY A 90 15.78 6.40 -6.13
CA GLY A 90 15.04 5.22 -5.66
C GLY A 90 14.85 5.15 -4.14
N VAL A 91 13.64 4.77 -3.74
CA VAL A 91 13.25 4.37 -2.38
C VAL A 91 12.33 3.18 -2.49
N ASP A 92 12.39 2.27 -1.53
CA ASP A 92 11.51 1.09 -1.48
C ASP A 92 11.47 0.50 -0.06
N SER A 93 10.40 -0.22 0.28
CA SER A 93 10.43 -1.15 1.42
C SER A 93 11.34 -2.33 1.08
N VAL A 94 12.04 -2.85 2.09
CA VAL A 94 12.75 -4.13 2.00
C VAL A 94 12.20 -5.18 2.96
N GLY A 95 11.08 -4.88 3.64
CA GLY A 95 10.51 -5.72 4.69
C GLY A 95 11.39 -5.77 5.95
N ASP A 96 11.14 -6.71 6.85
CA ASP A 96 11.89 -6.90 8.09
C ASP A 96 13.14 -7.77 7.84
N VAL A 97 14.18 -7.15 7.28
CA VAL A 97 15.40 -7.87 6.89
C VAL A 97 16.23 -8.33 8.10
N ASN A 98 15.93 -7.77 9.27
CA ASN A 98 16.69 -7.98 10.49
C ASN A 98 15.94 -8.78 11.58
N GLY A 99 14.65 -9.03 11.36
CA GLY A 99 13.74 -9.83 12.17
C GLY A 99 13.38 -9.22 13.52
N ASP A 100 13.37 -7.88 13.63
CA ASP A 100 13.01 -7.19 14.87
C ASP A 100 11.54 -6.76 14.94
N GLY A 101 10.76 -7.08 13.91
CA GLY A 101 9.32 -6.87 13.82
C GLY A 101 8.94 -5.48 13.33
N PHE A 102 9.89 -4.72 12.77
CA PHE A 102 9.65 -3.44 12.12
C PHE A 102 10.10 -3.52 10.67
N ASP A 103 9.35 -2.93 9.76
CA ASP A 103 9.78 -2.92 8.37
C ASP A 103 11.00 -2.02 8.18
N ASP A 104 11.90 -2.45 7.30
CA ASP A 104 13.11 -1.76 6.95
C ASP A 104 12.97 -1.15 5.54
N ILE A 105 13.76 -0.10 5.28
CA ILE A 105 13.65 0.66 4.03
C ILE A 105 14.98 0.75 3.29
N SER A 106 14.92 0.70 1.96
CA SER A 106 16.04 1.04 1.11
C SER A 106 15.99 2.50 0.65
N VAL A 107 17.14 3.15 0.67
CA VAL A 107 17.28 4.53 0.24
C VAL A 107 18.51 4.72 -0.63
N GLY A 108 18.25 5.22 -1.83
CA GLY A 108 19.25 5.59 -2.81
C GLY A 108 20.11 4.43 -3.30
N ASN A 109 21.41 4.66 -3.47
CA ASN A 109 22.29 3.71 -4.16
C ASN A 109 22.96 2.70 -3.21
N GLY A 110 22.21 2.09 -2.29
CA GLY A 110 22.71 0.98 -1.48
C GLY A 110 22.50 1.07 0.03
N TYR A 111 21.85 2.10 0.57
CA TYR A 111 21.54 2.10 2.00
C TYR A 111 20.28 1.30 2.28
N VAL A 112 20.34 0.46 3.31
CA VAL A 112 19.18 -0.07 4.02
C VAL A 112 19.19 0.55 5.41
N VAL A 113 18.05 1.07 5.87
CA VAL A 113 17.87 1.70 7.17
C VAL A 113 16.83 0.91 7.94
N PHE A 114 17.14 0.58 9.19
CA PHE A 114 16.25 -0.26 9.99
C PHE A 114 15.12 0.53 10.63
N GLY A 115 13.93 -0.07 10.66
CA GLY A 115 12.77 0.34 11.45
C GLY A 115 13.04 0.23 12.95
N LYS A 116 12.14 0.82 13.76
CA LYS A 116 12.15 0.72 15.23
C LYS A 116 10.91 1.36 15.87
N ALA A 117 10.53 0.86 17.05
CA ALA A 117 9.40 1.34 17.84
C ALA A 117 9.31 2.86 18.11
N SER A 118 10.45 3.54 18.30
CA SER A 118 10.44 4.97 18.68
C SER A 118 11.82 5.62 18.60
N GLY A 119 11.82 6.95 18.80
CA GLY A 119 13.05 7.74 18.92
C GLY A 119 13.74 7.98 17.58
N PHE A 120 12.96 8.09 16.49
CA PHE A 120 13.47 8.66 15.26
C PHE A 120 13.82 10.13 15.50
N ASP A 121 15.02 10.52 15.11
CA ASP A 121 15.35 11.93 15.00
C ASP A 121 14.63 12.49 13.77
N ALA A 122 14.17 13.74 13.83
CA ALA A 122 13.56 14.42 12.68
C ALA A 122 14.43 14.37 11.41
N VAL A 123 15.75 14.27 11.57
CA VAL A 123 16.71 14.14 10.48
C VAL A 123 17.74 13.06 10.82
N MET A 124 17.88 12.08 9.94
CA MET A 124 18.94 11.09 9.93
C MET A 124 19.87 11.33 8.75
N ASN A 125 21.17 11.42 9.01
CA ASN A 125 22.18 11.48 7.94
C ASN A 125 22.62 10.05 7.60
N LEU A 126 22.54 9.63 6.33
CA LEU A 126 22.87 8.26 5.93
C LEU A 126 24.34 7.87 6.22
N SER A 127 25.25 8.84 6.36
CA SER A 127 26.62 8.55 6.81
C SER A 127 26.72 8.06 8.27
N SER A 128 25.64 8.11 9.03
CA SER A 128 25.56 7.60 10.41
C SER A 128 25.18 6.11 10.50
N VAL A 129 24.83 5.50 9.36
CA VAL A 129 24.54 4.06 9.26
C VAL A 129 25.76 3.25 9.73
N ASN A 130 25.53 2.29 10.64
CA ASN A 130 26.62 1.64 11.38
C ASN A 130 26.43 0.14 11.68
N GLY A 131 25.43 -0.51 11.09
CA GLY A 131 25.12 -1.93 11.31
C GLY A 131 24.04 -2.17 12.37
N ASN A 132 23.83 -1.23 13.30
CA ASN A 132 22.73 -1.30 14.28
C ASN A 132 21.46 -0.55 13.85
N ASN A 133 21.57 0.32 12.86
CA ASN A 133 20.47 1.16 12.35
C ASN A 133 20.38 1.07 10.83
N GLY A 134 20.82 -0.06 10.27
CA GLY A 134 20.95 -0.29 8.84
C GLY A 134 22.38 -0.59 8.41
N PHE A 135 22.57 -0.78 7.10
CA PHE A 135 23.86 -1.04 6.47
C PHE A 135 23.95 -0.42 5.08
N PHE A 136 25.16 -0.35 4.54
CA PHE A 136 25.43 0.06 3.16
C PHE A 136 25.90 -1.11 2.31
N LEU A 137 25.34 -1.26 1.11
CA LEU A 137 25.74 -2.26 0.12
C LEU A 137 26.90 -1.73 -0.73
N GLU A 138 28.06 -2.38 -0.63
CA GLU A 138 29.25 -1.98 -1.38
C GLU A 138 29.60 -3.01 -2.46
N THR A 139 29.90 -2.51 -3.66
CA THR A 139 30.51 -3.29 -4.74
C THR A 139 31.99 -2.97 -4.87
N ASN A 140 32.79 -3.98 -5.23
CA ASN A 140 34.24 -3.82 -5.46
C ASN A 140 34.60 -3.49 -6.93
N SER A 141 33.58 -3.23 -7.76
CA SER A 141 33.73 -2.91 -9.17
C SER A 141 34.34 -1.52 -9.36
N ASP A 142 34.83 -1.25 -10.57
CA ASP A 142 35.23 0.11 -10.94
C ASP A 142 34.06 1.09 -10.78
N SER A 143 34.33 2.39 -10.96
CA SER A 143 33.36 3.49 -10.76
C SER A 143 32.03 3.34 -11.55
N PHE A 144 31.91 2.39 -12.47
CA PHE A 144 30.69 2.14 -13.24
C PHE A 144 29.82 1.01 -12.67
N GLY A 145 30.38 -0.02 -12.02
CA GLY A 145 29.62 -1.14 -11.45
C GLY A 145 28.96 -0.86 -10.08
N MET A 146 28.62 0.40 -9.80
CA MET A 146 27.93 0.79 -8.56
C MET A 146 26.48 0.28 -8.56
N ILE A 147 25.92 0.08 -7.37
CA ILE A 147 24.49 -0.17 -7.18
C ILE A 147 23.67 1.02 -7.73
N ARG A 148 22.59 0.70 -8.46
CA ARG A 148 21.68 1.68 -9.07
C ARG A 148 20.24 1.55 -8.58
N SER A 149 19.88 0.38 -8.07
CA SER A 149 18.56 0.09 -7.52
C SER A 149 18.69 -0.90 -6.39
N VAL A 150 17.85 -0.75 -5.37
CA VAL A 150 17.66 -1.67 -4.25
C VAL A 150 16.15 -1.81 -4.05
N SER A 151 15.70 -3.01 -3.71
CA SER A 151 14.29 -3.33 -3.45
C SER A 151 14.23 -4.54 -2.50
N GLY A 152 13.08 -4.75 -1.87
CA GLY A 152 12.78 -5.99 -1.15
C GLY A 152 12.72 -7.17 -2.11
N ALA A 153 13.28 -8.30 -1.70
CA ALA A 153 13.15 -9.57 -2.39
C ALA A 153 12.07 -10.46 -1.78
N GLY A 154 11.54 -10.10 -0.60
CA GLY A 154 10.75 -11.02 0.24
C GLY A 154 11.63 -12.12 0.83
N ASP A 155 11.03 -13.13 1.46
CA ASP A 155 11.74 -14.28 2.03
C ASP A 155 11.96 -15.36 0.96
N ILE A 156 12.97 -15.15 0.11
CA ILE A 156 13.22 -16.03 -1.03
C ILE A 156 13.84 -17.38 -0.61
N ASN A 157 14.28 -17.47 0.63
CA ASN A 157 14.98 -18.62 1.18
C ASN A 157 14.20 -19.33 2.30
N GLY A 158 13.05 -18.78 2.72
CA GLY A 158 12.11 -19.35 3.69
C GLY A 158 12.68 -19.44 5.11
N ASP A 159 13.59 -18.55 5.48
CA ASP A 159 14.16 -18.51 6.85
C ASP A 159 13.45 -17.54 7.79
N GLY A 160 12.43 -16.85 7.30
CA GLY A 160 11.53 -15.96 8.03
C GLY A 160 12.04 -14.53 8.14
N TYR A 161 13.04 -14.14 7.35
CA TYR A 161 13.52 -12.76 7.26
C TYR A 161 13.40 -12.30 5.81
N ASP A 162 13.03 -11.04 5.61
CA ASP A 162 13.00 -10.51 4.26
C ASP A 162 14.43 -10.36 3.69
N ASP A 163 14.58 -10.69 2.42
CA ASP A 163 15.84 -10.60 1.70
C ASP A 163 15.92 -9.30 0.88
N VAL A 164 17.13 -8.90 0.50
CA VAL A 164 17.37 -7.67 -0.28
C VAL A 164 17.89 -7.99 -1.68
N ILE A 165 17.31 -7.38 -2.71
CA ILE A 165 17.82 -7.43 -4.09
C ILE A 165 18.47 -6.10 -4.48
N ALA A 166 19.65 -6.16 -5.10
CA ALA A 166 20.41 -4.99 -5.51
C ALA A 166 20.97 -5.10 -6.94
N GLY A 167 20.69 -4.09 -7.76
CA GLY A 167 21.02 -4.06 -9.18
C GLY A 167 22.28 -3.25 -9.49
N ALA A 168 23.25 -3.86 -10.18
CA ALA A 168 24.47 -3.22 -10.68
C ALA A 168 24.59 -3.37 -12.21
N PRO A 169 23.71 -2.72 -12.99
CA PRO A 169 23.52 -2.98 -14.42
C PRO A 169 24.72 -2.62 -15.30
N TYR A 170 25.68 -1.84 -14.81
CA TYR A 170 26.87 -1.42 -15.56
C TYR A 170 28.15 -2.14 -15.09
N THR A 171 28.01 -3.22 -14.32
CA THR A 171 29.17 -4.03 -13.93
C THR A 171 29.76 -4.71 -15.16
N GLY A 172 31.09 -4.63 -15.30
CA GLY A 172 31.80 -5.15 -16.48
C GLY A 172 31.92 -4.12 -17.63
N TYR A 173 31.32 -2.94 -17.48
CA TYR A 173 31.52 -1.84 -18.40
C TYR A 173 32.98 -1.40 -18.41
N SER A 174 33.55 -1.23 -19.60
CA SER A 174 34.81 -0.51 -19.76
C SER A 174 34.63 0.53 -20.87
N PRO A 175 35.00 1.80 -20.62
CA PRO A 175 34.93 2.84 -21.63
C PRO A 175 35.77 2.46 -22.86
N TYR A 176 35.40 3.02 -24.02
CA TYR A 176 36.07 2.77 -25.30
C TYR A 176 37.58 2.69 -25.16
N ASP A 177 38.16 1.53 -25.46
CA ASP A 177 39.61 1.35 -25.51
C ASP A 177 40.09 1.70 -26.93
N PRO A 178 40.81 2.82 -27.11
CA PRO A 178 41.31 3.23 -28.42
C PRO A 178 42.39 2.30 -28.99
N ILE A 179 42.93 1.37 -28.19
CA ILE A 179 43.98 0.42 -28.59
C ILE A 179 43.35 -0.86 -29.17
N SER A 180 42.32 -1.42 -28.52
CA SER A 180 41.59 -2.60 -29.01
C SER A 180 40.45 -2.25 -29.98
N GLY A 181 39.99 -0.99 -29.99
CA GLY A 181 38.89 -0.52 -30.84
C GLY A 181 37.52 -1.07 -30.44
N THR A 182 37.39 -1.65 -29.25
CA THR A 182 36.18 -2.32 -28.75
C THR A 182 35.62 -1.60 -27.53
N TYR A 183 34.29 -1.64 -27.39
CA TYR A 183 33.59 -1.41 -26.13
C TYR A 183 33.57 -2.73 -25.35
N SER A 184 33.78 -2.72 -24.03
CA SER A 184 33.40 -3.87 -23.20
C SER A 184 31.91 -3.72 -22.89
N PRO A 185 31.06 -4.65 -23.32
CA PRO A 185 29.62 -4.55 -23.11
C PRO A 185 29.23 -4.73 -21.64
N ASP A 186 28.12 -4.11 -21.25
CA ASP A 186 27.55 -4.14 -19.89
C ASP A 186 26.87 -5.48 -19.61
N ASP A 187 27.55 -6.44 -18.99
CA ASP A 187 26.92 -7.71 -18.61
C ASP A 187 25.79 -7.48 -17.57
N GLY A 188 26.08 -6.64 -16.57
CA GLY A 188 25.20 -6.40 -15.43
C GLY A 188 25.19 -7.57 -14.43
N ILE A 189 25.15 -7.24 -13.15
CA ILE A 189 25.03 -8.22 -12.06
C ILE A 189 23.92 -7.77 -11.13
N THR A 190 23.14 -8.74 -10.65
CA THR A 190 22.21 -8.54 -9.54
C THR A 190 22.68 -9.34 -8.35
N TYR A 191 22.59 -8.75 -7.17
CA TYR A 191 23.02 -9.33 -5.91
C TYR A 191 21.78 -9.56 -5.05
N ILE A 192 21.73 -10.70 -4.39
CA ILE A 192 20.71 -11.00 -3.39
C ILE A 192 21.46 -11.16 -2.08
N VAL A 193 21.04 -10.42 -1.05
CA VAL A 193 21.57 -10.49 0.30
C VAL A 193 20.50 -11.10 1.18
N PHE A 194 20.82 -12.19 1.87
CA PHE A 194 19.85 -12.81 2.76
C PHE A 194 19.66 -11.97 4.03
N GLY A 195 18.40 -11.79 4.41
CA GLY A 195 17.97 -11.34 5.71
C GLY A 195 18.49 -12.26 6.80
N LYS A 196 18.56 -11.75 8.03
CA LYS A 196 18.95 -12.53 9.20
C LYS A 196 18.67 -11.74 10.46
N ALA A 197 18.48 -12.47 11.56
CA ALA A 197 18.45 -11.89 12.90
C ALA A 197 19.60 -10.89 13.11
N ALA A 198 19.26 -9.73 13.68
CA ALA A 198 20.11 -8.58 13.95
C ALA A 198 21.63 -8.91 14.06
N GLY A 199 22.42 -8.32 13.15
CA GLY A 199 23.87 -8.55 13.08
C GLY A 199 24.50 -8.23 11.72
N PHE A 200 24.13 -7.11 11.11
CA PHE A 200 24.78 -6.62 9.89
C PHE A 200 26.00 -5.77 10.22
N ASP A 201 27.05 -5.91 9.43
CA ASP A 201 28.13 -4.93 9.43
C ASP A 201 27.62 -3.62 8.83
N ALA A 202 28.20 -2.48 9.22
CA ALA A 202 27.87 -1.18 8.63
C ALA A 202 27.99 -1.16 7.10
N THR A 203 28.82 -2.04 6.54
CA THR A 203 29.00 -2.21 5.11
C THR A 203 28.98 -3.70 4.78
N VAL A 204 28.09 -4.09 3.87
CA VAL A 204 27.99 -5.43 3.30
C VAL A 204 28.74 -5.43 1.98
N ASP A 205 29.90 -6.08 1.94
CA ASP A 205 30.67 -6.25 0.71
C ASP A 205 30.05 -7.34 -0.16
N LEU A 206 29.33 -6.90 -1.20
CA LEU A 206 28.62 -7.77 -2.14
C LEU A 206 29.56 -8.69 -2.93
N SER A 207 30.85 -8.38 -2.96
CA SER A 207 31.87 -9.22 -3.61
C SER A 207 32.28 -10.44 -2.80
N ASN A 208 31.81 -10.54 -1.55
CA ASN A 208 32.03 -11.68 -0.65
C ASN A 208 30.77 -12.53 -0.43
N LEU A 209 29.66 -12.25 -1.12
CA LEU A 209 28.46 -13.07 -1.02
C LEU A 209 28.75 -14.53 -1.37
N ASP A 210 28.24 -15.42 -0.52
CA ASP A 210 28.18 -16.87 -0.67
C ASP A 210 26.82 -17.39 -0.19
N VAL A 211 26.55 -18.68 -0.41
CA VAL A 211 25.23 -19.29 -0.19
C VAL A 211 24.73 -19.24 1.27
N SER A 212 25.52 -18.75 2.23
CA SER A 212 25.09 -18.53 3.61
C SER A 212 24.59 -17.11 3.90
N ASN A 213 24.86 -16.15 3.01
CA ASN A 213 24.48 -14.75 3.18
C ASN A 213 23.94 -14.10 1.90
N GLY A 214 23.78 -14.87 0.82
CA GLY A 214 23.20 -14.41 -0.42
C GLY A 214 23.74 -15.13 -1.66
N PHE A 215 23.57 -14.52 -2.82
CA PHE A 215 24.18 -14.99 -4.07
C PHE A 215 24.15 -13.91 -5.14
N ARG A 216 24.65 -14.24 -6.33
CA ARG A 216 24.71 -13.32 -7.47
C ARG A 216 24.06 -13.94 -8.67
N VAL A 217 23.37 -13.11 -9.45
CA VAL A 217 22.80 -13.46 -10.73
C VAL A 217 23.51 -12.66 -11.82
N LYS A 218 24.05 -13.37 -12.81
CA LYS A 218 24.73 -12.75 -13.95
C LYS A 218 23.85 -12.76 -15.20
N GLY A 219 23.77 -11.60 -15.83
CA GLY A 219 23.15 -11.41 -17.13
C GLY A 219 23.98 -11.93 -18.30
N TYR A 220 23.50 -11.66 -19.51
CA TYR A 220 24.26 -11.87 -20.73
C TYR A 220 25.11 -10.65 -21.07
N GLU A 221 26.11 -10.88 -21.92
CA GLU A 221 26.98 -9.84 -22.46
C GLU A 221 26.17 -8.69 -23.10
N GLY A 222 26.29 -7.49 -22.53
CA GLY A 222 25.62 -6.27 -23.03
C GLY A 222 24.13 -6.14 -22.69
N SER A 223 23.62 -6.93 -21.76
CA SER A 223 22.21 -6.90 -21.35
C SER A 223 21.87 -5.79 -20.36
N SER A 224 22.86 -5.18 -19.70
CA SER A 224 22.64 -4.27 -18.57
C SER A 224 21.69 -4.86 -17.51
N PHE A 225 21.89 -6.13 -17.17
CA PHE A 225 21.03 -6.91 -16.27
C PHE A 225 20.98 -6.31 -14.85
N GLY A 226 19.79 -6.28 -14.25
CA GLY A 226 19.59 -5.62 -12.95
C GLY A 226 19.30 -4.13 -13.05
N LYS A 227 18.77 -3.66 -14.19
CA LYS A 227 18.38 -2.26 -14.39
C LYS A 227 17.06 -1.90 -13.71
N SER A 228 16.14 -2.86 -13.67
CA SER A 228 14.91 -2.85 -12.88
C SER A 228 14.88 -4.15 -12.11
N ILE A 229 14.51 -4.09 -10.84
CA ILE A 229 14.43 -5.24 -9.92
C ILE A 229 13.19 -5.05 -9.05
N SER A 230 12.61 -6.16 -8.59
CA SER A 230 11.52 -6.19 -7.60
C SER A 230 11.36 -7.64 -7.11
N SER A 231 10.70 -7.84 -5.97
CA SER A 231 10.07 -9.13 -5.68
C SER A 231 8.98 -9.43 -6.71
N ALA A 232 8.80 -10.70 -7.01
CA ALA A 232 7.69 -11.21 -7.82
C ALA A 232 6.57 -11.76 -6.94
N GLY A 233 6.76 -11.86 -5.62
CA GLY A 233 5.94 -12.70 -4.74
C GLY A 233 6.13 -14.20 -5.04
N ASP A 234 5.28 -15.05 -4.49
CA ASP A 234 5.27 -16.49 -4.73
C ASP A 234 4.49 -16.85 -6.01
N VAL A 235 5.08 -16.53 -7.17
CA VAL A 235 4.46 -16.73 -8.49
C VAL A 235 4.20 -18.20 -8.79
N ASN A 236 4.96 -19.08 -8.15
CA ASN A 236 4.93 -20.51 -8.39
C ASN A 236 4.24 -21.32 -7.26
N GLY A 237 3.80 -20.66 -6.19
CA GLY A 237 3.05 -21.23 -5.07
C GLY A 237 3.80 -22.29 -4.28
N ASP A 238 5.14 -22.19 -4.20
CA ASP A 238 5.96 -23.12 -3.41
C ASP A 238 6.32 -22.61 -2.01
N GLY A 239 5.80 -21.44 -1.64
CA GLY A 239 5.91 -20.81 -0.33
C GLY A 239 7.18 -19.99 -0.15
N PHE A 240 7.89 -19.65 -1.24
CA PHE A 240 9.07 -18.79 -1.22
C PHE A 240 8.84 -17.63 -2.18
N ASP A 241 9.29 -16.44 -1.80
CA ASP A 241 9.23 -15.31 -2.71
C ASP A 241 10.17 -15.52 -3.91
N ASP A 242 9.70 -15.08 -5.07
CA ASP A 242 10.41 -15.14 -6.34
C ASP A 242 10.95 -13.75 -6.73
N LEU A 243 11.91 -13.71 -7.65
CA LEU A 243 12.60 -12.47 -8.02
C LEU A 243 12.27 -12.03 -9.44
N MET A 244 12.03 -10.74 -9.66
CA MET A 244 11.96 -10.13 -10.98
C MET A 244 13.22 -9.35 -11.32
N ILE A 245 13.82 -9.60 -12.49
CA ILE A 245 14.99 -8.87 -12.96
C ILE A 245 14.86 -8.45 -14.43
N GLY A 246 15.03 -7.15 -14.67
CA GLY A 246 14.97 -6.51 -15.97
C GLY A 246 16.33 -6.27 -16.62
N THR A 247 16.32 -6.19 -17.94
CA THR A 247 17.46 -5.80 -18.78
C THR A 247 17.23 -4.45 -19.44
N ARG A 248 18.27 -3.90 -20.09
CA ARG A 248 18.07 -2.83 -21.07
C ARG A 248 17.49 -3.42 -22.35
N GLY A 249 16.17 -3.46 -22.44
CA GLY A 249 15.47 -4.04 -23.58
C GLY A 249 14.03 -4.39 -23.25
N THR A 250 13.50 -5.42 -23.92
CA THR A 250 12.13 -5.92 -23.70
C THR A 250 12.12 -7.25 -22.94
N THR A 251 13.26 -7.70 -22.44
CA THR A 251 13.39 -8.98 -21.74
C THR A 251 13.49 -8.76 -20.24
N SER A 252 12.71 -9.53 -19.50
CA SER A 252 12.81 -9.69 -18.05
C SER A 252 12.87 -11.17 -17.69
N TYR A 253 13.16 -11.44 -16.43
CA TYR A 253 13.37 -12.78 -15.90
C TYR A 253 12.67 -12.91 -14.56
N ILE A 254 12.06 -14.06 -14.34
CA ILE A 254 11.63 -14.50 -13.02
C ILE A 254 12.58 -15.60 -12.57
N ILE A 255 13.01 -15.57 -11.31
CA ILE A 255 13.86 -16.58 -10.68
C ILE A 255 13.16 -17.07 -9.43
N PHE A 256 12.95 -18.38 -9.34
CA PHE A 256 12.20 -18.92 -8.21
C PHE A 256 13.03 -18.99 -6.93
N GLY A 257 12.40 -18.62 -5.81
CA GLY A 257 12.87 -18.84 -4.45
C GLY A 257 13.02 -20.33 -4.13
N LYS A 258 13.69 -20.63 -3.03
CA LYS A 258 13.81 -22.00 -2.49
C LYS A 258 14.57 -22.02 -1.16
N ALA A 259 14.24 -22.99 -0.32
CA ALA A 259 14.92 -23.21 0.96
C ALA A 259 16.46 -23.37 0.91
N SER A 260 17.00 -23.96 -0.17
CA SER A 260 18.44 -24.23 -0.25
C SER A 260 18.93 -24.57 -1.65
N GLY A 261 20.26 -24.66 -1.81
CA GLY A 261 20.89 -25.09 -3.05
C GLY A 261 20.99 -23.98 -4.09
N PHE A 262 21.04 -22.71 -3.66
CA PHE A 262 21.46 -21.60 -4.51
C PHE A 262 22.90 -21.82 -4.98
N ASP A 263 23.18 -21.42 -6.21
CA ASP A 263 24.54 -21.29 -6.68
C ASP A 263 25.08 -19.95 -6.17
N THR A 264 26.33 -19.91 -5.69
CA THR A 264 26.98 -18.63 -5.34
C THR A 264 26.93 -17.63 -6.50
N VAL A 265 26.99 -18.13 -7.73
CA VAL A 265 26.79 -17.35 -8.96
C VAL A 265 25.87 -18.13 -9.90
N MET A 266 24.62 -17.68 -10.01
CA MET A 266 23.66 -18.16 -10.99
C MET A 266 23.86 -17.42 -12.33
N ASN A 267 23.76 -18.15 -13.44
CA ASN A 267 23.69 -17.56 -14.79
C ASN A 267 22.27 -17.70 -15.32
N ILE A 268 21.69 -16.64 -15.85
CA ILE A 268 20.30 -16.65 -16.38
C ILE A 268 20.07 -17.63 -17.54
N SER A 269 21.13 -18.11 -18.19
CA SER A 269 21.04 -19.17 -19.21
C SER A 269 20.67 -20.54 -18.64
N SER A 270 20.67 -20.69 -17.31
CA SER A 270 20.32 -21.92 -16.61
C SER A 270 18.82 -22.05 -16.30
N LEU A 271 18.00 -21.06 -16.66
CA LEU A 271 16.56 -21.09 -16.42
C LEU A 271 15.87 -22.12 -17.33
N THR A 272 15.05 -22.97 -16.72
CA THR A 272 14.38 -24.09 -17.40
C THR A 272 12.86 -24.05 -17.31
N GLY A 273 12.29 -23.06 -16.62
CA GLY A 273 10.86 -23.01 -16.26
C GLY A 273 10.54 -23.71 -14.94
N SER A 274 11.50 -24.43 -14.34
CA SER A 274 11.35 -25.06 -13.01
C SER A 274 12.18 -24.39 -11.92
N ASN A 275 12.95 -23.36 -12.28
CA ASN A 275 13.81 -22.56 -11.39
C ASN A 275 13.73 -21.08 -11.77
N GLY A 276 12.62 -20.69 -12.40
CA GLY A 276 12.45 -19.42 -13.09
C GLY A 276 12.40 -19.55 -14.61
N PHE A 277 12.09 -18.44 -15.27
CA PHE A 277 11.85 -18.37 -16.72
C PHE A 277 12.11 -16.96 -17.27
N ARG A 278 12.26 -16.89 -18.59
CA ARG A 278 12.48 -15.65 -19.34
C ARG A 278 11.17 -15.12 -19.90
N LEU A 279 10.96 -13.82 -19.80
CA LEU A 279 9.82 -13.09 -20.34
C LEU A 279 10.28 -12.26 -21.55
N ASP A 280 9.65 -12.48 -22.70
CA ASP A 280 9.94 -11.78 -23.94
C ASP A 280 8.84 -10.78 -24.29
N GLY A 281 9.11 -9.50 -24.04
CA GLY A 281 8.24 -8.40 -24.45
C GLY A 281 8.27 -8.13 -25.95
N ALA A 282 7.19 -7.54 -26.46
CA ALA A 282 7.06 -7.21 -27.87
C ALA A 282 8.10 -6.16 -28.29
N ILE A 283 8.82 -6.43 -29.39
CA ILE A 283 9.84 -5.53 -29.94
C ILE A 283 9.20 -4.19 -30.31
N SER A 284 9.62 -3.12 -29.64
CA SER A 284 9.15 -1.77 -29.96
C SER A 284 10.23 -0.74 -29.62
N THR A 285 10.85 -0.21 -30.68
CA THR A 285 11.72 0.99 -30.72
C THR A 285 13.17 0.88 -30.19
N ASN A 286 13.97 1.92 -30.50
CA ASN A 286 15.36 2.04 -30.10
C ASN A 286 15.42 2.49 -28.64
N PHE A 287 16.01 1.65 -27.77
CA PHE A 287 16.18 1.82 -26.31
C PHE A 287 14.95 1.55 -25.42
N PRO A 288 14.34 0.34 -25.45
CA PRO A 288 13.29 0.01 -24.50
C PRO A 288 13.83 -0.03 -23.07
N GLU A 289 13.03 0.45 -22.13
CA GLU A 289 13.21 0.26 -20.69
C GLU A 289 12.01 -0.50 -20.13
N VAL A 290 12.21 -1.18 -19.01
CA VAL A 290 11.17 -1.93 -18.30
C VAL A 290 10.99 -1.37 -16.90
N SER A 291 9.75 -1.32 -16.45
CA SER A 291 9.41 -1.27 -15.02
C SER A 291 8.69 -2.57 -14.67
N LEU A 292 9.01 -3.10 -13.50
CA LEU A 292 8.62 -4.42 -13.03
C LEU A 292 8.09 -4.28 -11.61
N SER A 293 7.10 -5.07 -11.25
CA SER A 293 6.62 -5.24 -9.88
C SER A 293 5.86 -6.56 -9.77
N SER A 294 5.78 -7.11 -8.56
CA SER A 294 4.66 -7.99 -8.21
C SER A 294 3.34 -7.27 -8.48
N ALA A 295 2.35 -8.03 -8.90
CA ALA A 295 0.97 -7.59 -9.05
C ALA A 295 0.07 -8.11 -7.92
N GLY A 296 0.59 -8.95 -7.02
CA GLY A 296 -0.24 -9.75 -6.10
C GLY A 296 -1.14 -10.72 -6.86
N ASP A 297 -2.14 -11.30 -6.21
CA ASP A 297 -3.09 -12.24 -6.80
C ASP A 297 -4.28 -11.51 -7.45
N VAL A 298 -4.03 -10.89 -8.60
CA VAL A 298 -5.03 -10.09 -9.35
C VAL A 298 -6.20 -10.95 -9.82
N ASN A 299 -5.96 -12.25 -9.99
CA ASN A 299 -6.92 -13.19 -10.54
C ASN A 299 -7.58 -14.11 -9.48
N GLY A 300 -7.12 -14.04 -8.22
CA GLY A 300 -7.65 -14.77 -7.07
C GLY A 300 -7.48 -16.28 -7.14
N ASP A 301 -6.42 -16.78 -7.82
CA ASP A 301 -6.14 -18.21 -7.92
C ASP A 301 -5.12 -18.73 -6.88
N GLY A 302 -4.66 -17.83 -6.00
CA GLY A 302 -3.79 -18.09 -4.87
C GLY A 302 -2.30 -18.09 -5.23
N PHE A 303 -1.93 -17.54 -6.39
CA PHE A 303 -0.55 -17.36 -6.82
C PHE A 303 -0.31 -15.88 -7.11
N ASP A 304 0.86 -15.38 -6.73
CA ASP A 304 1.19 -14.00 -7.08
C ASP A 304 1.36 -13.85 -8.59
N ASP A 305 0.76 -12.80 -9.13
CA ASP A 305 0.89 -12.39 -10.51
C ASP A 305 2.01 -11.34 -10.63
N VAL A 306 2.45 -11.07 -11.86
CA VAL A 306 3.46 -10.03 -12.10
C VAL A 306 3.01 -9.01 -13.12
N VAL A 307 3.43 -7.75 -12.94
CA VAL A 307 3.20 -6.66 -13.89
C VAL A 307 4.51 -6.16 -14.49
N ILE A 308 4.52 -6.01 -15.82
CA ILE A 308 5.67 -5.59 -16.60
C ILE A 308 5.24 -4.49 -17.55
N SER A 309 5.84 -3.32 -17.44
CA SER A 309 5.70 -2.29 -18.45
C SER A 309 6.88 -2.30 -19.41
N VAL A 310 6.58 -2.18 -20.70
CA VAL A 310 7.57 -2.04 -21.77
C VAL A 310 7.10 -0.91 -22.67
N ASN A 311 7.68 0.27 -22.49
CA ASN A 311 7.27 1.51 -23.17
C ASN A 311 5.78 1.87 -22.93
N ASP A 312 4.94 1.74 -23.96
CA ASP A 312 3.52 2.14 -24.02
C ASP A 312 2.53 1.01 -23.68
N ARG A 313 3.05 -0.15 -23.25
CA ARG A 313 2.27 -1.34 -22.94
C ARG A 313 2.61 -1.87 -21.56
N CYS A 314 1.58 -2.32 -20.86
CA CYS A 314 1.73 -3.08 -19.63
C CYS A 314 1.23 -4.51 -19.88
N TYR A 315 1.85 -5.48 -19.24
CA TYR A 315 1.54 -6.90 -19.33
C TYR A 315 1.39 -7.42 -17.92
N VAL A 316 0.33 -8.17 -17.68
CA VAL A 316 0.14 -8.94 -16.45
C VAL A 316 0.30 -10.40 -16.82
N VAL A 317 1.13 -11.12 -16.09
CA VAL A 317 1.33 -12.56 -16.29
C VAL A 317 0.87 -13.26 -15.04
N PHE A 318 -0.05 -14.21 -15.19
CA PHE A 318 -0.59 -14.91 -14.04
C PHE A 318 0.36 -15.98 -13.49
N GLY A 319 0.42 -16.05 -12.16
CA GLY A 319 1.10 -17.10 -11.40
C GLY A 319 0.47 -18.48 -11.64
N LYS A 320 1.18 -19.53 -11.21
CA LYS A 320 0.67 -20.91 -11.19
C LYS A 320 1.66 -21.89 -10.56
N ALA A 321 1.12 -22.95 -9.96
CA ALA A 321 1.90 -24.02 -9.32
C ALA A 321 3.03 -24.65 -10.14
N SER A 322 2.86 -24.80 -11.47
CA SER A 322 3.87 -25.47 -12.30
C SER A 322 3.65 -25.29 -13.80
N GLY A 323 4.64 -25.73 -14.59
CA GLY A 323 4.53 -25.79 -16.05
C GLY A 323 4.78 -24.45 -16.72
N PHE A 324 5.61 -23.60 -16.12
CA PHE A 324 6.21 -22.48 -16.86
C PHE A 324 7.17 -23.04 -17.92
N ASP A 325 7.06 -22.51 -19.13
CA ASP A 325 8.08 -22.72 -20.14
C ASP A 325 9.32 -21.88 -19.79
N ALA A 326 10.51 -22.34 -20.16
CA ALA A 326 11.73 -21.57 -19.96
C ALA A 326 11.71 -20.19 -20.63
N ASN A 327 10.85 -20.00 -21.64
CA ASN A 327 10.63 -18.72 -22.30
C ASN A 327 9.13 -18.50 -22.53
N LEU A 328 8.60 -17.41 -22.01
CA LEU A 328 7.24 -16.94 -22.25
C LEU A 328 7.29 -15.68 -23.12
N ASN A 329 6.66 -15.72 -24.30
CA ASN A 329 6.49 -14.54 -25.13
C ASN A 329 5.20 -13.80 -24.70
N LEU A 330 5.33 -12.55 -24.28
CA LEU A 330 4.22 -11.72 -23.81
C LEU A 330 3.16 -11.42 -24.88
N SER A 331 3.46 -11.69 -26.17
CA SER A 331 2.43 -11.65 -27.22
C SER A 331 1.46 -12.82 -27.19
N ASN A 332 1.76 -13.87 -26.42
CA ASN A 332 0.95 -15.09 -26.33
C ASN A 332 -0.03 -15.07 -25.14
N LEU A 333 -0.10 -13.96 -24.40
CA LEU A 333 -1.09 -13.78 -23.35
C LEU A 333 -2.50 -13.81 -23.95
N ASP A 334 -3.39 -14.59 -23.34
CA ASP A 334 -4.71 -14.91 -23.91
C ASP A 334 -5.90 -14.65 -22.97
N GLY A 335 -5.65 -14.07 -21.79
CA GLY A 335 -6.63 -13.80 -20.75
C GLY A 335 -6.75 -14.91 -19.70
N ASN A 336 -6.21 -16.11 -19.94
CA ASN A 336 -6.15 -17.20 -18.95
C ASN A 336 -4.75 -17.37 -18.33
N ASN A 337 -3.73 -16.80 -18.96
CA ASN A 337 -2.33 -16.85 -18.50
C ASN A 337 -1.75 -15.44 -18.31
N GLY A 338 -2.64 -14.45 -18.16
CA GLY A 338 -2.33 -13.04 -18.17
C GLY A 338 -2.94 -12.29 -19.36
N PHE A 339 -2.72 -10.99 -19.40
CA PHE A 339 -3.28 -10.09 -20.40
C PHE A 339 -2.37 -8.88 -20.68
N ARG A 340 -2.68 -8.15 -21.74
CA ARG A 340 -1.98 -6.91 -22.13
C ARG A 340 -2.88 -5.70 -22.00
N MET A 341 -2.33 -4.61 -21.48
CA MET A 341 -2.93 -3.29 -21.45
C MET A 341 -2.24 -2.34 -22.42
N ASP A 342 -3.02 -1.75 -23.31
CA ASP A 342 -2.58 -0.74 -24.29
C ASP A 342 -3.07 0.67 -23.92
N GLY A 343 -2.47 1.70 -24.52
CA GLY A 343 -3.03 3.07 -24.51
C GLY A 343 -2.49 3.97 -23.40
N VAL A 344 -1.42 3.56 -22.71
CA VAL A 344 -0.69 4.45 -21.81
C VAL A 344 0.16 5.39 -22.66
N GLU A 345 -0.46 6.47 -23.17
CA GLU A 345 0.20 7.43 -24.07
C GLU A 345 1.26 8.26 -23.34
N GLN A 346 2.49 7.76 -23.23
CA GLN A 346 3.61 8.54 -22.67
C GLN A 346 4.36 9.33 -23.76
N ALA A 347 4.68 10.58 -23.46
CA ALA A 347 5.64 11.32 -24.27
C ALA A 347 7.06 10.75 -24.08
N ASN A 348 7.86 10.70 -25.15
CA ASN A 348 9.29 10.34 -25.13
C ASN A 348 9.64 8.88 -24.81
N PHE A 349 8.72 7.92 -24.98
CA PHE A 349 9.00 6.47 -24.90
C PHE A 349 9.54 5.99 -23.54
N THR A 350 9.28 6.70 -22.44
CA THR A 350 9.53 6.17 -21.09
C THR A 350 8.52 5.06 -20.78
N PRO A 351 8.89 4.00 -20.03
CA PRO A 351 7.96 2.98 -19.58
C PRO A 351 7.01 3.56 -18.53
N ALA A 352 5.78 3.07 -18.49
CA ALA A 352 4.84 3.42 -17.43
C ALA A 352 5.41 2.92 -16.10
N SER A 353 5.27 3.70 -15.02
CA SER A 353 5.54 3.16 -13.68
C SER A 353 4.42 2.15 -13.37
N VAL A 354 4.75 0.95 -12.91
CA VAL A 354 3.76 -0.07 -12.54
C VAL A 354 4.04 -0.60 -11.16
N ASN A 355 2.99 -0.93 -10.42
CA ASN A 355 3.05 -1.59 -9.12
C ASN A 355 1.74 -2.35 -8.86
N THR A 356 1.72 -3.23 -7.86
CA THR A 356 0.47 -3.61 -7.21
C THR A 356 -0.15 -2.38 -6.54
N ALA A 357 -1.46 -2.32 -6.53
CA ALA A 357 -2.22 -1.38 -5.72
C ALA A 357 -2.61 -1.99 -4.37
N GLY A 358 -2.45 -3.30 -4.18
CA GLY A 358 -3.13 -4.04 -3.11
C GLY A 358 -4.64 -4.14 -3.39
N ASP A 359 -5.42 -4.61 -2.44
CA ASP A 359 -6.89 -4.65 -2.53
C ASP A 359 -7.49 -3.29 -2.11
N VAL A 360 -7.40 -2.31 -3.01
CA VAL A 360 -7.85 -0.94 -2.68
C VAL A 360 -9.36 -0.83 -2.58
N ASN A 361 -10.10 -1.82 -3.08
CA ASN A 361 -11.55 -1.83 -3.12
C ASN A 361 -12.20 -2.87 -2.19
N GLY A 362 -11.40 -3.68 -1.49
CA GLY A 362 -11.83 -4.65 -0.48
C GLY A 362 -12.66 -5.81 -1.05
N ASP A 363 -12.48 -6.17 -2.32
CA ASP A 363 -13.19 -7.31 -2.94
C ASP A 363 -12.42 -8.63 -2.86
N GLY A 364 -11.23 -8.62 -2.26
CA GLY A 364 -10.36 -9.75 -2.00
C GLY A 364 -9.46 -10.12 -3.17
N PHE A 365 -9.33 -9.26 -4.19
CA PHE A 365 -8.38 -9.43 -5.29
C PHE A 365 -7.39 -8.27 -5.28
N ASP A 366 -6.12 -8.56 -5.55
CA ASP A 366 -5.15 -7.48 -5.68
C ASP A 366 -5.43 -6.64 -6.92
N ASP A 367 -5.35 -5.33 -6.76
CA ASP A 367 -5.56 -4.34 -7.82
C ASP A 367 -4.22 -3.89 -8.42
N LEU A 368 -4.27 -3.18 -9.55
CA LEU A 368 -3.08 -2.73 -10.27
C LEU A 368 -3.06 -1.20 -10.41
N ILE A 369 -1.89 -0.59 -10.19
CA ILE A 369 -1.67 0.84 -10.48
C ILE A 369 -0.64 1.05 -11.60
N ILE A 370 -0.99 1.92 -12.54
CA ILE A 370 -0.17 2.28 -13.70
C ILE A 370 -0.01 3.80 -13.76
N GLY A 371 1.20 4.28 -13.51
CA GLY A 371 1.60 5.69 -13.59
C GLY A 371 2.05 6.11 -14.99
N ALA A 372 1.48 7.23 -15.45
CA ALA A 372 1.75 7.82 -16.75
C ALA A 372 2.03 9.33 -16.62
N GLY A 373 3.21 9.66 -16.09
CA GLY A 373 3.63 11.04 -15.79
C GLY A 373 3.75 12.00 -16.99
N ALA A 374 3.71 11.51 -18.22
CA ALA A 374 3.88 12.31 -19.43
C ALA A 374 2.60 12.51 -20.26
N VAL A 375 1.42 12.20 -19.68
CA VAL A 375 0.11 12.33 -20.35
C VAL A 375 -0.44 13.76 -20.22
N ARG A 376 -1.26 14.18 -21.18
CA ARG A 376 -1.99 15.47 -21.15
C ARG A 376 -3.20 15.42 -20.21
N GLY A 377 -3.54 16.57 -19.63
CA GLY A 377 -4.80 16.74 -18.89
C GLY A 377 -6.02 16.70 -19.82
N ALA A 378 -7.21 16.45 -19.26
CA ALA A 378 -8.48 16.45 -20.01
C ALA A 378 -8.79 17.80 -20.69
N ASP A 379 -8.25 18.90 -20.16
CA ASP A 379 -8.33 20.25 -20.73
C ASP A 379 -7.27 20.54 -21.81
N GLY A 380 -6.39 19.58 -22.09
CA GLY A 380 -5.31 19.67 -23.07
C GLY A 380 -3.96 20.16 -22.52
N ALA A 381 -3.87 20.47 -21.22
CA ALA A 381 -2.62 20.89 -20.57
C ALA A 381 -1.52 19.83 -20.71
N PHE A 382 -0.27 20.28 -20.89
CA PHE A 382 0.87 19.41 -21.15
C PHE A 382 1.39 18.76 -19.86
N ASN A 383 1.77 17.48 -19.92
CA ASN A 383 2.45 16.75 -18.84
C ASN A 383 1.79 16.89 -17.46
N VAL A 384 0.46 16.95 -17.42
CA VAL A 384 -0.28 16.91 -16.14
C VAL A 384 -0.05 15.56 -15.45
N GLY A 385 0.06 14.50 -16.27
CA GLY A 385 0.22 13.13 -15.80
C GLY A 385 -1.08 12.52 -15.30
N ALA A 386 -1.13 11.19 -15.26
CA ALA A 386 -2.25 10.43 -14.74
C ALA A 386 -1.80 9.08 -14.19
N SER A 387 -2.62 8.50 -13.32
CA SER A 387 -2.51 7.11 -12.89
C SER A 387 -3.81 6.38 -13.19
N TYR A 388 -3.70 5.10 -13.55
CA TYR A 388 -4.83 4.23 -13.86
C TYR A 388 -4.82 3.10 -12.84
N ILE A 389 -5.95 2.88 -12.19
CA ILE A 389 -6.17 1.79 -11.24
C ILE A 389 -7.09 0.80 -11.93
N LEU A 390 -6.69 -0.46 -12.02
CA LEU A 390 -7.48 -1.55 -12.58
C LEU A 390 -7.79 -2.53 -11.46
N PHE A 391 -9.08 -2.80 -11.24
CA PHE A 391 -9.49 -3.76 -10.24
C PHE A 391 -9.23 -5.20 -10.66
N GLY A 392 -8.74 -6.01 -9.72
CA GLY A 392 -8.61 -7.45 -9.81
C GLY A 392 -9.98 -8.13 -9.96
N LYS A 393 -9.97 -9.41 -10.34
CA LYS A 393 -11.17 -10.26 -10.43
C LYS A 393 -10.84 -11.71 -10.70
N ALA A 394 -11.72 -12.60 -10.24
CA ALA A 394 -11.58 -14.04 -10.39
C ALA A 394 -11.34 -14.59 -11.82
N SER A 395 -11.87 -13.94 -12.88
CA SER A 395 -11.78 -14.50 -14.25
C SER A 395 -12.27 -13.54 -15.35
N ASN A 396 -12.18 -14.01 -16.60
CA ASN A 396 -12.64 -13.34 -17.82
C ASN A 396 -11.86 -12.05 -18.11
N PHE A 397 -10.53 -12.11 -17.97
CA PHE A 397 -9.67 -11.09 -18.55
C PHE A 397 -9.65 -11.24 -20.06
N ASP A 398 -9.82 -10.12 -20.76
CA ASP A 398 -9.57 -10.10 -22.19
C ASP A 398 -8.05 -10.16 -22.42
N ALA A 399 -7.60 -10.93 -23.41
CA ALA A 399 -6.18 -11.00 -23.78
C ALA A 399 -5.54 -9.61 -24.01
N VAL A 400 -6.35 -8.66 -24.49
CA VAL A 400 -5.95 -7.27 -24.72
C VAL A 400 -7.06 -6.35 -24.22
N MET A 401 -6.72 -5.40 -23.38
CA MET A 401 -7.58 -4.29 -22.97
C MET A 401 -6.88 -2.95 -23.19
N ASN A 402 -7.64 -1.86 -23.15
CA ASN A 402 -7.09 -0.51 -23.27
C ASN A 402 -7.30 0.26 -21.97
N VAL A 403 -6.32 1.03 -21.50
CA VAL A 403 -6.46 1.79 -20.25
C VAL A 403 -7.59 2.84 -20.31
N SER A 404 -8.03 3.24 -21.51
CA SER A 404 -9.22 4.09 -21.68
C SER A 404 -10.55 3.40 -21.38
N SER A 405 -10.58 2.07 -21.27
CA SER A 405 -11.77 1.33 -20.84
C SER A 405 -11.85 1.11 -19.33
N ILE A 406 -10.91 1.66 -18.57
CA ILE A 406 -10.96 1.67 -17.10
C ILE A 406 -11.95 2.75 -16.67
N VAL A 407 -13.02 2.32 -16.02
CA VAL A 407 -14.12 3.13 -15.51
C VAL A 407 -14.59 2.56 -14.17
N SER A 408 -15.49 3.24 -13.47
CA SER A 408 -15.81 2.97 -12.05
C SER A 408 -16.25 1.54 -11.68
N ASN A 409 -16.55 0.66 -12.64
CA ASN A 409 -16.91 -0.73 -12.36
C ASN A 409 -15.75 -1.72 -12.51
N ASN A 410 -14.58 -1.27 -12.95
CA ASN A 410 -13.38 -2.09 -13.11
C ASN A 410 -12.10 -1.29 -12.79
N GLY A 411 -12.24 -0.20 -12.04
CA GLY A 411 -11.14 0.67 -11.65
C GLY A 411 -11.47 2.15 -11.73
N PHE A 412 -10.45 2.99 -11.81
CA PHE A 412 -10.62 4.44 -11.97
C PHE A 412 -9.34 5.09 -12.48
N ARG A 413 -9.44 6.38 -12.81
CA ARG A 413 -8.30 7.17 -13.27
C ARG A 413 -8.10 8.39 -12.39
N LEU A 414 -6.89 8.54 -11.87
CA LEU A 414 -6.45 9.71 -11.14
C LEU A 414 -5.77 10.68 -12.09
N GLU A 415 -6.36 11.87 -12.25
CA GLU A 415 -5.72 12.98 -12.98
C GLU A 415 -4.82 13.81 -12.07
N GLY A 416 -3.64 14.14 -12.57
CA GLY A 416 -2.79 15.18 -12.00
C GLY A 416 -3.49 16.55 -11.97
N VAL A 417 -2.91 17.49 -11.22
CA VAL A 417 -3.61 18.73 -10.82
C VAL A 417 -3.31 19.88 -11.78
N ALA A 418 -2.05 20.10 -12.14
CA ALA A 418 -1.62 21.22 -12.96
C ALA A 418 -0.64 20.83 -14.07
N GLU A 419 -0.43 21.76 -15.01
CA GLU A 419 0.48 21.60 -16.14
C GLU A 419 1.92 21.35 -15.65
N ASN A 420 2.57 20.32 -16.21
CA ASN A 420 3.91 19.87 -15.85
C ASN A 420 4.08 19.27 -14.44
N ASP A 421 3.02 18.99 -13.69
CA ASP A 421 3.12 18.27 -12.40
C ASP A 421 3.70 16.86 -12.56
N ARG A 422 3.42 16.23 -13.71
CA ARG A 422 3.84 14.87 -14.06
C ARG A 422 3.40 13.83 -13.04
N ALA A 423 2.16 13.94 -12.53
CA ALA A 423 1.61 12.95 -11.60
C ALA A 423 1.59 11.55 -12.23
N GLY A 424 1.97 10.52 -11.47
CA GLY A 424 2.18 9.17 -11.99
C GLY A 424 3.56 8.98 -12.62
N THR A 425 4.54 9.82 -12.28
CA THR A 425 5.95 9.55 -12.63
C THR A 425 6.48 8.32 -11.89
N SER A 426 6.03 8.13 -10.65
CA SER A 426 6.24 6.95 -9.84
C SER A 426 4.93 6.65 -9.10
N VAL A 427 4.58 5.37 -8.98
CA VAL A 427 3.37 4.87 -8.29
C VAL A 427 3.72 3.63 -7.48
N SER A 428 3.00 3.42 -6.39
CA SER A 428 3.09 2.23 -5.53
C SER A 428 1.77 2.07 -4.77
N THR A 429 1.49 0.87 -4.25
CA THR A 429 0.68 0.75 -3.03
C THR A 429 1.33 1.57 -1.91
N ALA A 430 0.52 2.12 -1.02
CA ALA A 430 0.96 2.75 0.21
C ALA A 430 0.76 1.82 1.43
N GLY A 431 0.25 0.59 1.23
CA GLY A 431 -0.28 -0.23 2.32
C GLY A 431 -1.56 0.39 2.91
N ASP A 432 -1.98 -0.04 4.08
CA ASP A 432 -3.14 0.51 4.79
C ASP A 432 -2.66 1.59 5.78
N VAL A 433 -2.51 2.83 5.31
CA VAL A 433 -1.87 3.89 6.11
C VAL A 433 -2.81 4.48 7.17
N ASN A 434 -4.11 4.20 7.05
CA ASN A 434 -5.15 4.61 8.00
C ASN A 434 -5.78 3.43 8.75
N ASN A 435 -5.34 2.20 8.51
CA ASN A 435 -5.82 0.95 9.11
C ASN A 435 -7.35 0.80 9.04
N ASP A 436 -7.92 1.13 7.88
CA ASP A 436 -9.36 1.00 7.63
C ASP A 436 -9.76 -0.32 6.93
N GLY A 437 -8.76 -1.16 6.64
CA GLY A 437 -8.89 -2.47 6.04
C GLY A 437 -8.86 -2.46 4.51
N PHE A 438 -8.57 -1.31 3.88
CA PHE A 438 -8.34 -1.21 2.45
C PHE A 438 -6.90 -0.77 2.18
N ASP A 439 -6.29 -1.33 1.13
CA ASP A 439 -4.98 -0.83 0.72
C ASP A 439 -5.10 0.58 0.12
N ASP A 440 -4.10 1.41 0.39
CA ASP A 440 -3.99 2.78 -0.09
C ASP A 440 -2.99 2.91 -1.23
N LEU A 441 -3.00 4.07 -1.88
CA LEU A 441 -2.19 4.34 -3.05
C LEU A 441 -1.28 5.54 -2.84
N ILE A 442 -0.04 5.49 -3.33
CA ILE A 442 0.83 6.65 -3.43
C ILE A 442 1.22 6.98 -4.88
N VAL A 443 1.09 8.26 -5.24
CA VAL A 443 1.39 8.78 -6.58
C VAL A 443 2.34 9.96 -6.51
N GLY A 444 3.51 9.84 -7.15
CA GLY A 444 4.52 10.88 -7.26
C GLY A 444 4.26 11.88 -8.39
N ALA A 445 4.42 13.17 -8.09
CA ALA A 445 4.29 14.30 -9.02
C ALA A 445 5.48 15.28 -8.86
N PRO A 446 6.68 14.90 -9.34
CA PRO A 446 7.91 15.63 -9.06
C PRO A 446 7.99 17.01 -9.72
N GLY A 447 7.08 17.32 -10.65
CA GLY A 447 6.99 18.64 -11.27
C GLY A 447 6.04 19.61 -10.56
N SER A 448 5.33 19.15 -9.51
CA SER A 448 4.39 19.99 -8.76
C SER A 448 5.09 21.20 -8.15
N SER A 449 4.38 22.33 -8.16
CA SER A 449 4.82 23.57 -7.51
C SER A 449 3.87 24.01 -6.38
N SER A 450 3.26 23.03 -5.70
CA SER A 450 2.25 23.27 -4.66
C SER A 450 2.80 24.02 -3.43
N ASN A 451 4.09 23.85 -3.11
CA ASN A 451 4.77 24.60 -2.05
C ASN A 451 5.78 25.63 -2.59
N ASP A 452 6.68 25.23 -3.48
CA ASP A 452 7.62 26.13 -4.19
C ASP A 452 7.85 25.66 -5.63
N PHE A 453 8.51 26.46 -6.47
CA PHE A 453 8.74 26.12 -7.88
C PHE A 453 9.46 24.76 -8.03
N LEU A 454 8.78 23.79 -8.65
CA LEU A 454 9.27 22.41 -8.80
C LEU A 454 9.74 21.75 -7.49
N SER A 455 9.15 22.13 -6.35
CA SER A 455 9.43 21.45 -5.08
C SER A 455 9.02 19.96 -5.13
N GLY A 456 8.06 19.64 -6.00
CA GLY A 456 7.44 18.33 -6.11
C GLY A 456 6.32 18.14 -5.08
N SER A 457 5.51 17.12 -5.32
CA SER A 457 4.49 16.62 -4.39
C SER A 457 4.31 15.11 -4.59
N SER A 458 3.77 14.45 -3.57
CA SER A 458 3.18 13.12 -3.68
C SER A 458 1.74 13.16 -3.16
N TYR A 459 0.92 12.21 -3.59
CA TYR A 459 -0.48 12.09 -3.19
C TYR A 459 -0.70 10.70 -2.62
N VAL A 460 -1.17 10.63 -1.38
CA VAL A 460 -1.69 9.39 -0.78
C VAL A 460 -3.21 9.41 -0.95
N ILE A 461 -3.79 8.34 -1.47
CA ILE A 461 -5.22 8.21 -1.76
C ILE A 461 -5.73 6.99 -1.01
N PHE A 462 -6.76 7.20 -0.19
CA PHE A 462 -7.28 6.10 0.63
C PHE A 462 -8.15 5.13 -0.18
N GLY A 463 -7.94 3.85 0.10
CA GLY A 463 -8.77 2.72 -0.27
C GLY A 463 -10.23 2.93 0.13
N ARG A 464 -11.16 2.21 -0.53
CA ARG A 464 -12.59 2.17 -0.18
C ARG A 464 -13.35 1.16 -1.03
N SER A 465 -14.43 0.64 -0.46
CA SER A 465 -15.38 -0.26 -1.15
C SER A 465 -16.06 0.32 -2.39
N ASP A 466 -16.14 1.65 -2.54
CA ASP A 466 -16.74 2.29 -3.71
C ASP A 466 -15.99 3.57 -4.11
N PHE A 467 -15.29 3.50 -5.24
CA PHE A 467 -14.68 4.66 -5.92
C PHE A 467 -15.60 5.27 -6.98
N GLY A 468 -16.76 4.66 -7.23
CA GLY A 468 -17.83 5.26 -7.99
C GLY A 468 -18.33 6.52 -7.29
N GLY A 469 -18.84 7.48 -8.04
CA GLY A 469 -19.43 8.70 -7.48
C GLY A 469 -20.74 8.40 -6.75
N SER A 470 -20.72 7.58 -5.70
CA SER A 470 -21.77 7.52 -4.70
C SER A 470 -22.03 8.96 -4.24
N ASP A 471 -23.29 9.34 -4.13
CA ASP A 471 -23.66 10.71 -3.75
C ASP A 471 -23.09 10.97 -2.34
N VAL A 472 -21.93 11.64 -2.28
CA VAL A 472 -21.33 12.05 -1.02
C VAL A 472 -22.21 13.12 -0.42
N ILE A 473 -22.82 12.79 0.72
CA ILE A 473 -23.60 13.70 1.54
C ILE A 473 -22.64 14.26 2.60
N ALA A 474 -21.94 15.33 2.22
CA ALA A 474 -20.99 16.00 3.09
C ALA A 474 -21.66 17.02 4.02
N GLY A 475 -21.24 17.02 5.29
CA GLY A 475 -21.51 18.06 6.26
C GLY A 475 -20.46 19.18 6.26
N THR A 476 -20.43 19.90 7.35
CA THR A 476 -19.56 21.04 7.67
C THR A 476 -18.90 20.79 9.03
N PRO A 477 -17.92 21.61 9.47
CA PRO A 477 -17.33 21.46 10.80
C PRO A 477 -18.25 21.81 12.00
N GLY A 478 -19.56 21.77 11.86
CA GLY A 478 -20.48 21.97 12.99
C GLY A 478 -21.75 21.15 12.83
N ASP A 479 -22.54 21.06 13.90
CA ASP A 479 -23.69 20.14 14.00
C ASP A 479 -24.65 20.17 12.77
N ASP A 480 -24.62 19.08 12.00
CA ASP A 480 -25.34 18.91 10.74
C ASP A 480 -26.45 17.85 10.81
N ASN A 481 -27.38 17.95 9.85
CA ASN A 481 -28.47 17.00 9.68
C ASN A 481 -28.47 16.46 8.25
N LEU A 482 -27.85 15.31 8.08
CA LEU A 482 -27.65 14.64 6.81
C LEU A 482 -28.71 13.55 6.63
N THR A 483 -29.27 13.45 5.43
CA THR A 483 -30.33 12.49 5.13
C THR A 483 -30.14 12.00 3.70
N GLY A 484 -29.90 10.70 3.56
CA GLY A 484 -29.69 10.04 2.28
C GLY A 484 -30.98 9.47 1.72
N THR A 485 -30.83 8.50 0.82
CA THR A 485 -31.94 7.84 0.14
C THR A 485 -31.89 6.33 0.43
N SER A 486 -32.47 5.54 -0.47
CA SER A 486 -32.39 4.08 -0.41
C SER A 486 -31.32 3.54 -1.37
N ALA A 487 -30.53 4.40 -2.00
CA ALA A 487 -29.37 4.02 -2.79
C ALA A 487 -28.14 3.94 -1.87
N ALA A 488 -27.02 3.43 -2.37
CA ALA A 488 -25.78 3.46 -1.61
C ALA A 488 -25.20 4.88 -1.65
N GLU A 489 -25.01 5.48 -0.47
CA GLU A 489 -24.41 6.80 -0.31
C GLU A 489 -23.26 6.79 0.71
N ILE A 490 -22.41 7.82 0.64
CA ILE A 490 -21.35 8.06 1.62
C ILE A 490 -21.71 9.33 2.40
N PHE A 491 -21.77 9.23 3.72
CA PHE A 491 -21.95 10.37 4.61
C PHE A 491 -20.60 10.74 5.20
N GLU A 492 -20.14 11.96 4.93
CA GLU A 492 -18.95 12.56 5.55
C GLU A 492 -19.43 13.71 6.44
N ALA A 493 -19.68 13.46 7.72
CA ALA A 493 -20.35 14.44 8.57
C ALA A 493 -19.43 15.60 8.97
N GLY A 494 -18.20 15.29 9.41
CA GLY A 494 -17.16 16.28 9.69
C GLY A 494 -16.94 16.44 11.20
N ASP A 495 -16.70 17.68 11.65
CA ASP A 495 -16.68 17.96 13.08
C ASP A 495 -18.09 18.40 13.51
N GLY A 496 -18.46 18.19 14.77
CA GLY A 496 -19.78 18.57 15.30
C GLY A 496 -20.54 17.36 15.82
N ASN A 497 -21.70 17.59 16.43
CA ASN A 497 -22.59 16.50 16.84
C ASN A 497 -23.64 16.30 15.76
N ASP A 498 -23.35 15.40 14.83
CA ASP A 498 -24.07 15.26 13.59
C ASP A 498 -25.17 14.22 13.67
N ARG A 499 -26.13 14.34 12.75
CA ARG A 499 -27.20 13.37 12.61
C ARG A 499 -27.27 12.89 11.16
N MET A 500 -26.97 11.61 10.96
CA MET A 500 -27.02 10.93 9.68
C MET A 500 -28.18 9.95 9.64
N ILE A 501 -28.95 9.94 8.54
CA ILE A 501 -30.02 8.97 8.31
C ILE A 501 -29.85 8.32 6.95
N GLY A 502 -29.57 7.01 6.96
CA GLY A 502 -29.73 6.14 5.80
C GLY A 502 -31.17 5.66 5.69
N HIS A 503 -31.76 5.81 4.50
CA HIS A 503 -33.09 5.29 4.18
C HIS A 503 -33.04 3.90 3.51
N GLY A 504 -31.91 3.20 3.70
CA GLY A 504 -31.61 1.85 3.22
C GLY A 504 -30.52 1.90 2.13
N GLY A 505 -30.05 0.75 1.68
CA GLY A 505 -28.93 0.70 0.73
C GLY A 505 -27.60 0.41 1.41
N ALA A 506 -26.55 0.28 0.60
CA ALA A 506 -25.21 -0.08 1.04
C ALA A 506 -24.43 1.17 1.46
N ASP A 507 -24.94 1.86 2.49
CA ASP A 507 -24.43 3.16 2.94
C ASP A 507 -23.11 3.04 3.72
N VAL A 508 -22.30 4.09 3.65
CA VAL A 508 -21.09 4.31 4.45
C VAL A 508 -21.30 5.58 5.29
N PHE A 509 -21.15 5.50 6.60
CA PHE A 509 -21.25 6.65 7.51
C PHE A 509 -19.91 6.92 8.20
N HIS A 510 -19.43 8.15 8.08
CA HIS A 510 -18.30 8.69 8.83
C HIS A 510 -18.79 9.85 9.70
N GLY A 511 -18.83 9.64 11.02
CA GLY A 511 -19.20 10.65 12.02
C GLY A 511 -18.18 11.78 12.14
N GLY A 512 -16.89 11.42 12.20
CA GLY A 512 -15.83 12.40 12.39
C GLY A 512 -15.65 12.77 13.85
N ALA A 513 -15.67 14.04 14.23
CA ALA A 513 -15.39 14.46 15.61
C ALA A 513 -16.62 15.04 16.31
N GLY A 514 -17.11 14.39 17.36
CA GLY A 514 -18.22 14.90 18.15
C GLY A 514 -19.00 13.84 18.89
N ASN A 515 -20.33 13.90 18.85
CA ASN A 515 -21.19 12.83 19.37
C ASN A 515 -22.36 12.67 18.39
N ASP A 516 -22.18 11.75 17.48
CA ASP A 516 -22.94 11.61 16.26
C ASP A 516 -24.08 10.62 16.44
N ARG A 517 -25.06 10.74 15.54
CA ARG A 517 -26.25 9.89 15.52
C ARG A 517 -26.46 9.34 14.14
N ILE A 518 -26.08 8.08 13.96
CA ILE A 518 -26.28 7.30 12.75
C ILE A 518 -27.60 6.53 12.89
N ARG A 519 -28.49 6.67 11.91
CA ARG A 519 -29.73 5.90 11.83
C ARG A 519 -29.77 5.10 10.54
N VAL A 520 -29.71 3.78 10.66
CA VAL A 520 -29.81 2.84 9.53
C VAL A 520 -31.22 2.26 9.42
N SER A 521 -31.69 2.03 8.19
CA SER A 521 -33.03 1.48 7.92
C SER A 521 -33.04 -0.03 7.69
N ASP A 522 -31.88 -0.62 7.43
CA ASP A 522 -31.65 -2.06 7.31
C ASP A 522 -30.22 -2.39 7.77
N LEU A 523 -29.80 -3.66 7.63
CA LEU A 523 -28.45 -4.12 7.97
C LEU A 523 -27.54 -4.26 6.73
N GLY A 524 -27.95 -3.64 5.61
CA GLY A 524 -27.23 -3.70 4.33
C GLY A 524 -26.13 -2.65 4.19
N PHE A 525 -25.97 -1.74 5.17
CA PHE A 525 -24.90 -0.75 5.18
C PHE A 525 -23.51 -1.41 5.15
N GLN A 526 -22.55 -0.70 4.57
CA GLN A 526 -21.16 -1.14 4.46
C GLN A 526 -20.36 -0.73 5.70
N LEU A 527 -20.53 0.50 6.17
CA LEU A 527 -19.81 1.03 7.34
C LEU A 527 -20.69 1.98 8.15
N ALA A 528 -20.59 1.89 9.47
CA ALA A 528 -21.13 2.84 10.42
C ALA A 528 -20.05 3.19 11.45
N ASP A 529 -19.27 4.22 11.15
CA ASP A 529 -18.22 4.74 12.00
C ASP A 529 -18.69 6.02 12.71
N GLY A 530 -18.75 5.98 14.05
CA GLY A 530 -19.06 7.16 14.86
C GLY A 530 -17.90 8.14 14.97
N GLY A 531 -16.66 7.72 14.66
CA GLY A 531 -15.48 8.54 14.79
C GLY A 531 -15.12 8.85 16.25
N SER A 532 -14.49 10.00 16.48
CA SER A 532 -14.04 10.41 17.81
C SER A 532 -15.15 11.08 18.61
N GLY A 533 -15.41 10.56 19.80
CA GLY A 533 -16.55 10.99 20.61
C GLY A 533 -16.69 10.10 21.82
N ASN A 534 -17.70 10.33 22.67
CA ASN A 534 -17.94 9.42 23.80
C ASN A 534 -19.41 9.11 24.03
N ASN A 535 -20.26 9.45 23.07
CA ASN A 535 -21.70 9.19 23.11
C ASN A 535 -22.26 9.04 21.69
N ASP A 536 -21.52 8.39 20.81
CA ASP A 536 -21.93 8.12 19.45
C ASP A 536 -23.02 7.05 19.42
N VAL A 537 -24.02 7.26 18.57
CA VAL A 537 -25.27 6.48 18.58
C VAL A 537 -25.50 5.82 17.24
N LEU A 538 -25.57 4.49 17.23
CA LEU A 538 -26.13 3.71 16.12
C LEU A 538 -27.58 3.31 16.43
N SER A 539 -28.52 3.77 15.61
CA SER A 539 -29.95 3.47 15.73
C SER A 539 -30.45 2.56 14.61
N LEU A 540 -31.03 1.41 14.99
CA LEU A 540 -31.69 0.49 14.08
C LEU A 540 -33.13 0.98 13.81
N GLY A 541 -33.24 1.91 12.86
CA GLY A 541 -34.44 2.68 12.58
C GLY A 541 -35.47 2.03 11.66
N GLY A 542 -35.12 0.89 11.05
CA GLY A 542 -35.90 0.16 10.05
C GLY A 542 -37.22 -0.42 10.53
N GLY A 543 -38.15 -0.63 9.60
CA GLY A 543 -39.36 -1.41 9.82
C GLY A 543 -39.11 -2.92 9.73
N GLY A 544 -39.92 -3.71 10.43
CA GLY A 544 -39.76 -5.16 10.52
C GLY A 544 -38.73 -5.58 11.58
N ASN A 545 -38.48 -6.89 11.64
CA ASN A 545 -37.50 -7.42 12.58
C ASN A 545 -36.10 -7.29 11.97
N LEU A 546 -35.14 -6.74 12.72
CA LEU A 546 -33.72 -6.74 12.35
C LEU A 546 -32.94 -7.48 13.44
N ASN A 547 -32.01 -8.34 13.01
CA ASN A 547 -31.15 -9.10 13.91
C ASN A 547 -29.70 -8.72 13.60
N LEU A 548 -29.13 -7.81 14.38
CA LEU A 548 -27.73 -7.43 14.27
C LEU A 548 -26.90 -8.41 15.10
N ASP A 549 -26.12 -9.24 14.43
CA ASP A 549 -25.08 -10.04 15.06
C ASP A 549 -23.73 -9.31 14.89
N LEU A 550 -23.11 -8.90 15.99
CA LEU A 550 -21.84 -8.17 15.92
C LEU A 550 -20.69 -9.06 15.44
N ALA A 551 -20.81 -10.39 15.55
CA ALA A 551 -19.82 -11.29 14.93
C ALA A 551 -19.82 -11.17 13.39
N ASP A 552 -21.00 -10.97 12.79
CA ASP A 552 -21.18 -10.80 11.34
C ASP A 552 -20.91 -9.36 10.86
N ALA A 553 -20.88 -8.39 11.79
CA ALA A 553 -20.70 -6.96 11.51
C ALA A 553 -19.32 -6.42 11.91
N ARG A 554 -18.34 -7.30 12.19
CA ARG A 554 -16.95 -6.90 12.46
C ARG A 554 -16.38 -6.15 11.27
N GLY A 555 -15.66 -5.06 11.54
CA GLY A 555 -15.13 -4.16 10.51
C GLY A 555 -16.18 -3.21 9.90
N LYS A 556 -17.48 -3.39 10.18
CA LYS A 556 -18.55 -2.52 9.66
C LYS A 556 -19.06 -1.50 10.66
N ILE A 557 -18.74 -1.65 11.94
CA ILE A 557 -19.21 -0.75 13.00
C ILE A 557 -18.03 -0.44 13.92
N SER A 558 -17.74 0.84 14.11
CA SER A 558 -16.64 1.36 14.93
C SER A 558 -17.03 2.69 15.56
N GLY A 559 -16.37 3.07 16.65
CA GLY A 559 -16.59 4.35 17.34
C GLY A 559 -18.03 4.53 17.87
N ILE A 560 -18.68 3.47 18.37
CA ILE A 560 -20.07 3.52 18.88
C ILE A 560 -20.15 3.15 20.36
N GLU A 561 -20.61 4.08 21.21
CA GLU A 561 -20.89 3.81 22.64
C GLU A 561 -22.34 3.43 22.91
N ILE A 562 -23.27 3.74 22.01
CA ILE A 562 -24.71 3.58 22.23
C ILE A 562 -25.40 2.92 21.04
N ILE A 563 -26.07 1.79 21.27
CA ILE A 563 -26.95 1.15 20.30
C ILE A 563 -28.42 1.34 20.71
N TYR A 564 -29.21 1.93 19.80
CA TYR A 564 -30.66 2.07 19.94
C TYR A 564 -31.39 1.06 19.06
N LEU A 565 -31.99 0.07 19.71
CA LEU A 565 -32.84 -0.96 19.09
C LEU A 565 -34.28 -0.48 18.84
N HIS A 566 -34.66 0.68 19.38
CA HIS A 566 -35.99 1.23 19.16
C HIS A 566 -36.03 2.14 17.93
N GLY A 567 -36.93 1.80 17.00
CA GLY A 567 -37.17 2.54 15.77
C GLY A 567 -37.95 1.71 14.76
N GLY A 568 -38.88 2.35 14.04
CA GLY A 568 -39.74 1.63 13.09
C GLY A 568 -40.74 0.68 13.76
N SER A 569 -41.25 -0.31 13.01
CA SER A 569 -42.08 -1.40 13.52
C SER A 569 -41.26 -2.68 13.69
N GLY A 570 -41.72 -3.63 14.51
CA GLY A 570 -41.09 -4.95 14.66
C GLY A 570 -39.97 -4.98 15.70
N ASP A 571 -39.70 -6.18 16.19
CA ASP A 571 -38.77 -6.45 17.29
C ASP A 571 -37.33 -6.55 16.77
N LYS A 572 -36.38 -5.96 17.47
CA LYS A 572 -34.96 -5.96 17.11
C LYS A 572 -34.15 -6.82 18.08
N THR A 573 -33.16 -7.52 17.53
CA THR A 573 -32.23 -8.33 18.33
C THR A 573 -30.81 -7.87 18.08
N LEU A 574 -30.04 -7.73 19.15
CA LEU A 574 -28.59 -7.53 19.13
C LEU A 574 -27.89 -8.75 19.72
N THR A 575 -27.01 -9.39 18.99
CA THR A 575 -26.19 -10.52 19.46
C THR A 575 -24.73 -10.07 19.58
N LEU A 576 -24.10 -10.34 20.73
CA LEU A 576 -22.72 -9.91 20.99
C LEU A 576 -22.00 -10.77 22.03
N ASN A 577 -20.67 -10.70 22.03
CA ASN A 577 -19.79 -11.17 23.10
C ASN A 577 -18.94 -10.01 23.67
N ALA A 578 -18.08 -10.32 24.65
CA ALA A 578 -17.25 -9.33 25.32
C ALA A 578 -16.23 -8.65 24.39
N THR A 579 -15.64 -9.41 23.46
CA THR A 579 -14.69 -8.87 22.47
C THR A 579 -15.37 -7.87 21.56
N ASP A 580 -16.61 -8.12 21.15
CA ASP A 580 -17.33 -7.20 20.28
C ASP A 580 -17.54 -5.83 20.98
N VAL A 581 -17.78 -5.81 22.30
CA VAL A 581 -17.90 -4.55 23.07
C VAL A 581 -16.57 -3.80 23.15
N LEU A 582 -15.46 -4.51 23.29
CA LEU A 582 -14.13 -3.88 23.34
C LEU A 582 -13.71 -3.30 21.99
N ASN A 583 -14.21 -3.86 20.90
CA ASN A 583 -13.87 -3.41 19.55
C ASN A 583 -14.82 -2.31 19.02
N LEU A 584 -15.92 -2.01 19.73
CA LEU A 584 -16.91 -1.05 19.26
C LEU A 584 -16.58 0.40 19.60
N SER A 585 -15.93 0.66 20.74
CA SER A 585 -15.62 2.01 21.22
C SER A 585 -14.12 2.14 21.49
N ASP A 586 -13.53 3.21 20.96
CA ASP A 586 -12.14 3.59 21.16
C ASP A 586 -11.93 4.43 22.45
N THR A 587 -13.02 4.93 23.03
CA THR A 587 -12.99 5.79 24.23
C THR A 587 -13.40 5.08 25.52
N SER A 588 -14.10 3.94 25.44
CA SER A 588 -14.50 3.19 26.63
C SER A 588 -14.77 1.71 26.36
N ASN A 589 -14.57 0.89 27.39
CA ASN A 589 -14.96 -0.52 27.35
C ASN A 589 -16.46 -0.71 27.68
N THR A 590 -17.30 0.32 27.47
CA THR A 590 -18.71 0.32 27.89
C THR A 590 -19.67 0.56 26.73
N LEU A 591 -20.54 -0.41 26.45
CA LEU A 591 -21.63 -0.27 25.48
C LEU A 591 -22.98 -0.09 26.19
N LYS A 592 -23.75 0.92 25.77
CA LYS A 592 -25.14 1.14 26.23
C LYS A 592 -26.14 0.69 25.17
N VAL A 593 -27.09 -0.16 25.54
CA VAL A 593 -28.14 -0.65 24.65
C VAL A 593 -29.51 -0.25 25.17
N ASN A 594 -30.30 0.41 24.32
CA ASN A 594 -31.67 0.81 24.66
C ASN A 594 -32.65 0.34 23.58
N GLY A 595 -33.80 -0.18 23.99
CA GLY A 595 -34.89 -0.52 23.09
C GLY A 595 -36.25 -0.46 23.79
N ASN A 596 -37.27 -0.98 23.10
CA ASN A 596 -38.63 -1.04 23.60
C ASN A 596 -39.04 -2.49 23.95
N GLU A 597 -40.29 -2.65 24.39
CA GLU A 597 -40.84 -3.97 24.69
C GLU A 597 -40.92 -4.82 23.42
N GLY A 598 -40.25 -5.98 23.42
CA GLY A 598 -40.15 -6.89 22.28
C GLY A 598 -38.71 -7.08 21.81
N ASP A 599 -37.90 -6.03 21.95
CA ASP A 599 -36.48 -6.03 21.59
C ASP A 599 -35.64 -6.88 22.56
N ARG A 600 -34.53 -7.42 22.05
CA ARG A 600 -33.68 -8.37 22.77
C ARG A 600 -32.19 -8.10 22.60
N VAL A 601 -31.44 -8.47 23.63
CA VAL A 601 -29.98 -8.62 23.57
C VAL A 601 -29.63 -10.07 23.89
N VAL A 602 -28.87 -10.71 23.02
CA VAL A 602 -28.36 -12.07 23.19
C VAL A 602 -26.88 -11.98 23.55
N LEU A 603 -26.55 -12.40 24.77
CA LEU A 603 -25.21 -12.36 25.32
C LEU A 603 -24.54 -13.71 25.11
N GLN A 604 -23.47 -13.72 24.30
CA GLN A 604 -22.63 -14.89 24.07
C GLN A 604 -21.40 -14.85 24.98
N GLY A 605 -21.00 -16.01 25.49
CA GLY A 605 -19.84 -16.17 26.38
C GLY A 605 -20.15 -15.89 27.84
N ASP A 606 -19.09 -15.71 28.64
CA ASP A 606 -19.23 -15.56 30.09
C ASP A 606 -19.51 -14.11 30.47
N TRP A 607 -20.74 -13.86 30.93
CA TRP A 607 -21.19 -12.57 31.43
C TRP A 607 -21.67 -12.69 32.88
N SER A 608 -21.25 -11.76 33.72
CA SER A 608 -21.71 -11.64 35.10
C SER A 608 -22.76 -10.52 35.23
N ASP A 609 -23.91 -10.82 35.83
CA ASP A 609 -24.97 -9.84 36.09
C ASP A 609 -24.67 -9.07 37.40
N GLY A 610 -24.37 -7.78 37.26
CA GLY A 610 -24.14 -6.83 38.35
C GLY A 610 -25.42 -6.25 38.95
N GLY A 611 -26.59 -6.62 38.43
CA GLY A 611 -27.90 -6.14 38.83
C GLY A 611 -28.33 -4.85 38.11
N ILE A 612 -29.39 -4.23 38.61
CA ILE A 612 -29.98 -3.04 38.00
C ILE A 612 -29.49 -1.78 38.70
N GLN A 613 -28.92 -0.86 37.93
CA GLN A 613 -28.57 0.48 38.40
C GLN A 613 -28.83 1.51 37.30
N GLY A 614 -29.41 2.66 37.69
CA GLY A 614 -29.64 3.76 36.73
C GLY A 614 -30.62 3.45 35.59
N GLY A 615 -31.45 2.42 35.71
CA GLY A 615 -32.38 2.01 34.64
C GLY A 615 -31.80 1.01 33.64
N PHE A 616 -30.63 0.43 33.94
CA PHE A 616 -29.96 -0.58 33.12
C PHE A 616 -29.66 -1.81 33.96
N HIS A 617 -29.78 -3.00 33.36
CA HIS A 617 -29.05 -4.20 33.77
C HIS A 617 -27.59 -4.03 33.39
N ILE A 618 -26.69 -4.33 34.32
CA ILE A 618 -25.25 -4.22 34.11
C ILE A 618 -24.65 -5.61 33.95
N TYR A 619 -24.02 -5.88 32.82
CA TYR A 619 -23.27 -7.11 32.59
C TYR A 619 -21.78 -6.81 32.42
N ALA A 620 -20.92 -7.66 32.97
CA ALA A 620 -19.45 -7.55 32.84
C ALA A 620 -18.79 -8.88 32.49
N SER A 621 -17.75 -8.84 31.64
CA SER A 621 -17.03 -10.02 31.13
C SER A 621 -16.05 -10.67 32.13
N ASP A 622 -15.78 -10.03 33.28
CA ASP A 622 -15.01 -10.61 34.38
C ASP A 622 -15.62 -10.20 35.73
N ALA A 623 -15.59 -11.11 36.72
CA ALA A 623 -16.24 -10.92 38.03
C ALA A 623 -15.50 -9.95 38.96
N ALA A 624 -14.33 -9.46 38.55
CA ALA A 624 -13.55 -8.44 39.23
C ALA A 624 -13.49 -7.18 38.37
N ALA A 625 -13.71 -6.02 38.98
CA ALA A 625 -13.65 -4.69 38.36
C ALA A 625 -12.22 -4.34 37.87
N SER A 626 -11.74 -5.06 36.85
CA SER A 626 -10.60 -4.66 36.06
C SER A 626 -11.02 -3.48 35.19
N PRO A 627 -10.20 -2.42 35.06
CA PRO A 627 -10.46 -1.33 34.12
C PRO A 627 -10.54 -1.79 32.66
N GLU A 628 -10.07 -3.00 32.35
CA GLU A 628 -10.08 -3.59 31.00
C GLU A 628 -11.34 -4.42 30.70
N ALA A 629 -12.22 -4.66 31.69
CA ALA A 629 -13.40 -5.49 31.49
C ALA A 629 -14.44 -4.82 30.57
N ALA A 630 -15.03 -5.59 29.67
CA ALA A 630 -16.16 -5.15 28.87
C ALA A 630 -17.39 -4.97 29.78
N VAL A 631 -18.05 -3.82 29.67
CA VAL A 631 -19.25 -3.47 30.42
C VAL A 631 -20.41 -3.23 29.46
N LEU A 632 -21.50 -3.96 29.66
CA LEU A 632 -22.72 -3.81 28.87
C LEU A 632 -23.85 -3.28 29.76
N LEU A 633 -24.44 -2.16 29.36
CA LEU A 633 -25.57 -1.54 30.03
C LEU A 633 -26.84 -1.76 29.19
N VAL A 634 -27.67 -2.73 29.57
CA VAL A 634 -28.89 -3.11 28.85
C VAL A 634 -30.11 -2.46 29.50
N GLY A 635 -30.84 -1.63 28.76
CA GLY A 635 -32.02 -0.94 29.29
C GLY A 635 -33.08 -1.93 29.81
N ILE A 636 -33.70 -1.64 30.96
CA ILE A 636 -34.67 -2.54 31.62
C ILE A 636 -35.93 -2.89 30.81
N ASN A 637 -36.15 -2.24 29.67
CA ASN A 637 -37.26 -2.54 28.77
C ASN A 637 -36.91 -3.65 27.75
N LEU A 638 -35.64 -4.06 27.70
CA LEU A 638 -35.13 -5.11 26.83
C LEU A 638 -35.17 -6.47 27.54
N THR A 639 -35.29 -7.54 26.76
CA THR A 639 -35.01 -8.89 27.25
C THR A 639 -33.53 -9.22 27.02
N ALA A 640 -32.83 -9.67 28.06
CA ALA A 640 -31.46 -10.19 27.94
C ALA A 640 -31.48 -11.72 28.03
N ASP A 641 -31.05 -12.38 26.95
CA ASP A 641 -30.96 -13.84 26.83
C ASP A 641 -29.49 -14.26 26.85
N PHE A 642 -29.13 -15.32 27.57
CA PHE A 642 -27.77 -15.89 27.58
C PHE A 642 -27.72 -17.11 26.64
N ALA A 643 -26.74 -17.14 25.74
CA ALA A 643 -26.57 -18.18 24.72
C ALA A 643 -25.49 -19.21 25.08
#